data_AF-A0AAW7FQ81-F1
#
_entry.id   AF-A0AAW7FQ81-F1
#
_cell.length_a   1.000
_cell.length_b   1.000
_cell.length_c   1.000
_cell.angle_alpha   90.00
_cell.angle_beta   90.00
_cell.angle_gamma   90.00
#
_symmetry.space_group_name_H-M   'P 1'
#
loop_
_entity.id
_entity.type
_entity.pdbx_description
1 polymer ?
#
loop_
_entity_poly.entity_id
_entity_poly.type
_entity_poly.pdbx_seq_one_letter_code
_entity_poly.pdbx_strand_id
1 'polypeptide(L)'
;MLIPSKLSRPVRLDHTVVRERLLAKLSGVNNFRLALITSPAGYGKTTLVSQWAAGKNDLGWYSLDEGDNQQERFASYLIAAIQQATGGHCTTSEAMVQKRQYASLTSLFAQLFIELAEWHRPLYLVVDDYHLISNPAIHEAMRFFLRHQPENLTLVVLSRNLPQLGIANLRVRDQLLEIGSQQLAFNHQEAKQFFDRRLSSPIEAAESSRMCDDVAGWATALQLIALSARQNNHSAHQSARRLAGINASHLSDYLVDEVLDSVDLGTRHFLLKSAILRSMNDALIVRVTGEENGQMRLEEIERQGLFLQRMDDVGEWFSYHPLFGSFLRQRCQWELANELPEIHRAAAESWMAQGFPSEAIHHALAAGDAHMLRDILLNHAWGLFNHSELTLLEESLKALPWESLLENPRLVLLQAWLMQSQHRYGEVNTLLARAEQEIKGDMEPTLHAEFNALRAQVAINDGNPDEAERLAKLALDELPIAWFYSRIVATSVHGEVLHCKGDLTRSLALMQQTEQMARHHDVWHYALWSLIQQSEILFAQGFLQAAWETQEKAFQLIKEQHLEQLPMHEFLVRIRAQLLWAWARLDESEASARSGIELLSTFQPQQQLQCLALLVQCSLARGDLDNARSLLNRLENLLGNGHYHSDWISNADKVRVIYWQMVSDKNSAANWLRHTPKPEFANNHFLQSQWRNIARAQILLGEFEPAEIVLEELNENARNLRLMSDLNRNLLLLNQLYWQAGRKNDAQRVLLEALQLANRTGFISHFVIEGEAMAQQLRQLIQLNTLPELDQHRAQRILREINQHHRHKFAHFDEGFVERLLTHPEVPELIRTSPLTQREWQVLGLIYSGYSNEQIAAELAVAATTIKTHIRNLYQKLGVAHRQDAVQHAQKLLKMMGYGV
;
A
#
# COMPACT_ATOMS: atom_id res chain seq x y z
N MET A 1 -44.87 -19.74 -44.12
CA MET A 1 -43.72 -19.29 -44.93
C MET A 1 -42.54 -19.12 -43.97
N LEU A 2 -41.42 -19.78 -44.22
CA LEU A 2 -40.22 -19.67 -43.38
C LEU A 2 -39.42 -18.43 -43.79
N ILE A 3 -38.91 -17.69 -42.81
CA ILE A 3 -38.08 -16.51 -43.02
C ILE A 3 -36.61 -16.99 -43.09
N PRO A 4 -35.92 -16.85 -44.24
CA PRO A 4 -34.57 -17.40 -44.42
C PRO A 4 -33.54 -16.83 -43.43
N SER A 5 -33.67 -15.55 -43.04
CA SER A 5 -32.72 -14.90 -42.12
C SER A 5 -32.69 -15.54 -40.73
N LYS A 6 -33.77 -16.19 -40.30
CA LYS A 6 -33.83 -16.93 -39.02
C LYS A 6 -33.07 -18.25 -39.06
N LEU A 7 -32.87 -18.79 -40.27
CA LEU A 7 -32.18 -20.06 -40.49
C LEU A 7 -30.72 -19.87 -40.90
N SER A 8 -30.31 -18.63 -41.16
CA SER A 8 -28.94 -18.30 -41.54
C SER A 8 -28.14 -17.83 -40.34
N ARG A 9 -26.91 -18.35 -40.19
CA ARG A 9 -25.92 -17.79 -39.27
C ARG A 9 -25.70 -16.29 -39.55
N PRO A 10 -25.71 -15.42 -38.54
CA PRO A 10 -25.38 -14.00 -38.70
C PRO A 10 -24.01 -13.79 -39.35
N VAL A 11 -23.92 -12.84 -40.28
CA VAL A 11 -22.67 -12.52 -40.97
C VAL A 11 -21.71 -11.80 -40.03
N ARG A 12 -20.43 -12.17 -40.08
CA ARG A 12 -19.36 -11.53 -39.31
C ARG A 12 -19.33 -10.04 -39.65
N LEU A 13 -19.49 -9.17 -38.64
CA LEU A 13 -19.17 -7.76 -38.80
C LEU A 13 -17.66 -7.60 -38.99
N ASP A 14 -17.27 -6.73 -39.91
CA ASP A 14 -15.89 -6.27 -40.02
C ASP A 14 -15.44 -5.73 -38.65
N HIS A 15 -14.18 -6.01 -38.27
CA HIS A 15 -13.57 -5.59 -37.01
C HIS A 15 -14.08 -6.31 -35.73
N THR A 16 -14.68 -7.50 -35.86
CA THR A 16 -14.97 -8.38 -34.71
C THR A 16 -13.68 -8.93 -34.08
N VAL A 17 -13.58 -8.93 -32.75
CA VAL A 17 -12.42 -9.50 -32.01
C VAL A 17 -12.54 -11.01 -31.94
N VAL A 18 -11.43 -11.73 -32.17
CA VAL A 18 -11.39 -13.19 -32.08
C VAL A 18 -11.13 -13.59 -30.64
N ARG A 19 -12.03 -14.39 -30.06
CA ARG A 19 -11.96 -14.78 -28.64
C ARG A 19 -11.35 -16.16 -28.47
N GLU A 20 -10.05 -16.28 -28.71
CA GLU A 20 -9.33 -17.56 -28.80
C GLU A 20 -9.58 -18.48 -27.60
N ARG A 21 -9.58 -17.95 -26.37
CA ARG A 21 -9.84 -18.75 -25.16
C ARG A 21 -11.22 -19.42 -25.14
N LEU A 22 -12.24 -18.74 -25.66
CA LEU A 22 -13.61 -19.26 -25.69
C LEU A 22 -13.83 -20.17 -26.89
N LEU A 23 -13.19 -19.85 -28.02
CA LEU A 23 -13.16 -20.74 -29.18
C LEU A 23 -12.45 -22.06 -28.86
N ALA A 24 -11.38 -22.02 -28.06
CA ALA A 24 -10.70 -23.21 -27.56
C ALA A 24 -11.65 -24.08 -26.70
N LYS A 25 -12.43 -23.47 -25.81
CA LYS A 25 -13.47 -24.21 -25.05
C LYS A 25 -14.54 -24.84 -25.95
N LEU A 26 -14.98 -24.12 -26.98
CA LEU A 26 -15.96 -24.60 -27.95
C LEU A 26 -15.37 -25.61 -28.96
N SER A 27 -14.05 -25.80 -29.02
CA SER A 27 -13.43 -26.74 -29.96
C SER A 27 -13.81 -28.20 -29.68
N GLY A 28 -14.03 -28.55 -28.41
CA GLY A 28 -14.49 -29.88 -27.96
C GLY A 28 -15.99 -30.01 -27.75
N VAL A 29 -16.81 -29.12 -28.34
CA VAL A 29 -18.25 -29.07 -28.07
C VAL A 29 -18.98 -30.35 -28.49
N ASN A 30 -18.44 -31.09 -29.45
CA ASN A 30 -18.95 -32.38 -29.94
C ASN A 30 -18.95 -33.49 -28.87
N ASN A 31 -18.20 -33.32 -27.77
CA ASN A 31 -18.21 -34.26 -26.65
C ASN A 31 -19.41 -34.06 -25.73
N PHE A 32 -20.18 -32.98 -25.91
CA PHE A 32 -21.31 -32.62 -25.07
C PHE A 32 -22.63 -32.77 -25.84
N ARG A 33 -23.68 -33.12 -25.10
CA ARG A 33 -25.05 -33.14 -25.63
C ARG A 33 -25.62 -31.74 -25.75
N LEU A 34 -25.30 -30.89 -24.77
CA LEU A 34 -25.74 -29.49 -24.70
C LEU A 34 -24.55 -28.57 -24.44
N ALA A 35 -24.40 -27.55 -25.26
CA ALA A 35 -23.61 -26.37 -24.95
C ALA A 35 -24.54 -25.20 -24.67
N LEU A 36 -24.49 -24.70 -23.44
CA LEU A 36 -25.36 -23.63 -22.96
C LEU A 36 -24.53 -22.37 -22.73
N ILE A 37 -24.84 -21.32 -23.49
CA ILE A 37 -24.17 -20.02 -23.41
C ILE A 37 -25.19 -19.00 -22.90
N THR A 38 -25.03 -18.60 -21.64
CA THR A 38 -26.01 -17.79 -20.90
C THR A 38 -25.38 -16.53 -20.34
N SER A 39 -25.91 -15.39 -20.73
CA SER A 39 -25.55 -14.09 -20.18
C SER A 39 -26.59 -13.05 -20.55
N PRO A 40 -26.68 -11.91 -19.83
CA PRO A 40 -27.49 -10.78 -20.26
C PRO A 40 -27.17 -10.29 -21.67
N ALA A 41 -27.97 -9.36 -22.17
CA ALA A 41 -27.77 -8.74 -23.47
C ALA A 41 -26.38 -8.06 -23.58
N GLY A 42 -25.80 -8.07 -24.78
CA GLY A 42 -24.58 -7.30 -25.07
C GLY A 42 -23.22 -7.92 -24.70
N TYR A 43 -23.17 -9.17 -24.22
CA TYR A 43 -21.90 -9.90 -23.98
C TYR A 43 -21.36 -10.65 -25.22
N GLY A 44 -22.04 -10.55 -26.37
CA GLY A 44 -21.57 -11.12 -27.64
C GLY A 44 -21.76 -12.63 -27.79
N LYS A 45 -22.82 -13.21 -27.20
CA LYS A 45 -23.18 -14.65 -27.31
C LYS A 45 -23.28 -15.10 -28.78
N THR A 46 -24.16 -14.47 -29.54
CA THR A 46 -24.38 -14.72 -30.96
C THR A 46 -23.11 -14.53 -31.77
N THR A 47 -22.33 -13.49 -31.48
CA THR A 47 -21.04 -13.22 -32.14
C THR A 47 -20.04 -14.35 -31.90
N LEU A 48 -19.90 -14.83 -30.66
CA LEU A 48 -18.99 -15.92 -30.32
C LEU A 48 -19.36 -17.22 -31.05
N VAL A 49 -20.64 -17.63 -31.00
CA VAL A 49 -21.07 -18.86 -31.65
C VAL A 49 -21.04 -18.75 -33.16
N SER A 50 -21.32 -17.56 -33.72
CA SER A 50 -21.13 -17.30 -35.15
C SER A 50 -19.67 -17.43 -35.58
N GLN A 51 -18.71 -16.98 -34.75
CA GLN A 51 -17.28 -17.18 -35.01
C GLN A 51 -16.89 -18.65 -34.95
N TRP A 52 -17.36 -19.40 -33.96
CA TRP A 52 -17.10 -20.83 -33.84
C TRP A 52 -17.74 -21.62 -34.99
N ALA A 53 -18.94 -21.24 -35.42
CA ALA A 53 -19.66 -21.87 -36.53
C ALA A 53 -19.04 -21.57 -37.91
N ALA A 54 -18.08 -20.64 -38.00
CA ALA A 54 -17.39 -20.31 -39.24
C ALA A 54 -16.70 -21.56 -39.84
N GLY A 55 -16.97 -21.85 -41.11
CA GLY A 55 -16.37 -22.99 -41.83
C GLY A 55 -16.98 -24.36 -41.55
N LYS A 56 -18.06 -24.46 -40.75
CA LYS A 56 -18.82 -25.71 -40.55
C LYS A 56 -19.96 -25.83 -41.56
N ASN A 57 -20.04 -26.98 -42.23
CA ASN A 57 -21.10 -27.28 -43.20
C ASN A 57 -22.26 -28.09 -42.58
N ASP A 58 -21.98 -28.91 -41.55
CA ASP A 58 -22.98 -29.76 -40.88
C ASP A 58 -23.64 -29.04 -39.68
N LEU A 59 -24.08 -27.78 -39.88
CA LEU A 59 -24.62 -26.92 -38.83
C LEU A 59 -25.95 -26.28 -39.23
N GLY A 60 -26.96 -26.44 -38.37
CA GLY A 60 -28.25 -25.78 -38.47
C GLY A 60 -28.30 -24.59 -37.52
N TRP A 61 -28.90 -23.49 -37.98
CA TRP A 61 -29.08 -22.29 -37.16
C TRP A 61 -30.57 -21.96 -37.06
N TYR A 62 -31.04 -21.61 -35.87
CA TYR A 62 -32.39 -21.13 -35.62
C TYR A 62 -32.37 -19.95 -34.66
N SER A 63 -32.54 -18.73 -35.17
CA SER A 63 -32.77 -17.52 -34.38
C SER A 63 -34.23 -17.33 -34.05
N LEU A 64 -34.54 -17.24 -32.77
CA LEU A 64 -35.91 -17.09 -32.26
C LEU A 64 -36.39 -15.63 -32.28
N ASP A 65 -37.70 -15.45 -32.47
CA ASP A 65 -38.44 -14.20 -32.21
C ASP A 65 -39.66 -14.48 -31.32
N GLU A 66 -40.33 -13.43 -30.81
CA GLU A 66 -41.50 -13.56 -29.93
C GLU A 66 -42.61 -14.46 -30.52
N GLY A 67 -42.73 -14.51 -31.86
CA GLY A 67 -43.72 -15.32 -32.54
C GLY A 67 -43.45 -16.83 -32.46
N ASP A 68 -42.23 -17.25 -32.15
CA ASP A 68 -41.83 -18.66 -32.11
C ASP A 68 -42.20 -19.38 -30.80
N ASN A 69 -42.81 -18.68 -29.84
CA ASN A 69 -43.34 -19.29 -28.63
C ASN A 69 -44.57 -20.21 -28.89
N GLN A 70 -44.94 -20.41 -30.16
CA GLN A 70 -45.98 -21.31 -30.64
C GLN A 70 -45.39 -22.64 -31.13
N GLN A 71 -45.97 -23.76 -30.71
CA GLN A 71 -45.43 -25.11 -30.95
C GLN A 71 -45.21 -25.41 -32.44
N GLU A 72 -46.17 -25.06 -33.30
CA GLU A 72 -46.12 -25.37 -34.73
C GLU A 72 -45.03 -24.58 -35.44
N ARG A 73 -44.87 -23.31 -35.06
CA ARG A 73 -43.86 -22.44 -35.65
C ARG A 73 -42.46 -22.85 -35.19
N PHE A 74 -42.30 -23.13 -33.90
CA PHE A 74 -41.07 -23.68 -33.34
C PHE A 74 -40.65 -24.96 -34.06
N ALA A 75 -41.57 -25.93 -34.20
CA ALA A 75 -41.31 -27.18 -34.92
C ALA A 75 -40.87 -26.93 -36.37
N SER A 76 -41.55 -26.02 -37.07
CA SER A 76 -41.28 -25.72 -38.48
C SER A 76 -39.86 -25.21 -38.68
N TYR A 77 -39.41 -24.25 -37.87
CA TYR A 77 -38.07 -23.71 -37.98
C TYR A 77 -37.00 -24.64 -37.44
N LEU A 78 -37.25 -25.37 -36.35
CA LEU A 78 -36.30 -26.33 -35.80
C LEU A 78 -35.99 -27.45 -36.81
N ILE A 79 -37.04 -28.06 -37.40
CA ILE A 79 -36.86 -29.10 -38.42
C ILE A 79 -36.19 -28.52 -39.67
N ALA A 80 -36.56 -27.31 -40.10
CA ALA A 80 -35.92 -26.65 -41.24
C ALA A 80 -34.41 -26.40 -41.01
N ALA A 81 -34.02 -26.00 -39.80
CA ALA A 81 -32.61 -25.80 -39.45
C ALA A 81 -31.81 -27.12 -39.52
N ILE A 82 -32.39 -28.22 -39.04
CA ILE A 82 -31.76 -29.56 -39.11
C ILE A 82 -31.70 -30.06 -40.56
N GLN A 83 -32.75 -29.84 -41.34
CA GLN A 83 -32.80 -30.14 -42.78
C GLN A 83 -31.66 -29.45 -43.54
N GLN A 84 -31.42 -28.16 -43.27
CA GLN A 84 -30.31 -27.42 -43.87
C GLN A 84 -28.94 -28.00 -43.47
N ALA A 85 -28.78 -28.37 -42.20
CA ALA A 85 -27.54 -28.93 -41.67
C ALA A 85 -27.22 -30.32 -42.24
N THR A 86 -28.25 -31.11 -42.54
CA THR A 86 -28.13 -32.49 -43.02
C THR A 86 -28.18 -32.60 -44.55
N GLY A 87 -28.35 -31.48 -45.26
CA GLY A 87 -28.45 -31.47 -46.72
C GLY A 87 -29.67 -32.21 -47.26
N GLY A 88 -30.79 -32.21 -46.52
CA GLY A 88 -32.04 -32.83 -46.96
C GLY A 88 -32.34 -34.23 -46.41
N HIS A 89 -31.62 -34.71 -45.39
CA HIS A 89 -31.76 -36.09 -44.90
C HIS A 89 -33.11 -36.40 -44.23
N CYS A 90 -33.66 -35.43 -43.47
CA CYS A 90 -34.86 -35.65 -42.64
C CYS A 90 -36.18 -35.30 -43.36
N THR A 91 -36.44 -35.92 -44.51
CA THR A 91 -37.58 -35.55 -45.39
C THR A 91 -38.95 -35.94 -44.80
N THR A 92 -39.03 -37.01 -44.03
CA THR A 92 -40.27 -37.48 -43.41
C THR A 92 -40.71 -36.53 -42.32
N SER A 93 -39.79 -36.15 -41.42
CA SER A 93 -40.04 -35.15 -40.39
C SER A 93 -40.44 -33.80 -40.98
N GLU A 94 -39.80 -33.36 -42.07
CA GLU A 94 -40.17 -32.12 -42.75
C GLU A 94 -41.60 -32.19 -43.31
N ALA A 95 -41.96 -33.26 -44.00
CA ALA A 95 -43.30 -33.47 -44.54
C ALA A 95 -44.37 -33.53 -43.43
N MET A 96 -44.07 -34.17 -42.30
CA MET A 96 -44.95 -34.21 -41.13
C MET A 96 -45.20 -32.81 -40.57
N VAL A 97 -44.19 -31.95 -40.50
CA VAL A 97 -44.38 -30.58 -40.01
C VAL A 97 -45.16 -29.72 -41.00
N GLN A 98 -44.82 -29.79 -42.30
CA GLN A 98 -45.52 -29.02 -43.33
C GLN A 98 -47.01 -29.37 -43.41
N LYS A 99 -47.36 -30.66 -43.26
CA LYS A 99 -48.74 -31.15 -43.25
C LYS A 99 -49.40 -31.09 -41.86
N ARG A 100 -48.65 -30.71 -40.81
CA ARG A 100 -49.05 -30.74 -39.40
C ARG A 100 -49.58 -32.10 -38.94
N GLN A 101 -48.94 -33.17 -39.40
CA GLN A 101 -49.32 -34.56 -39.14
C GLN A 101 -48.47 -35.15 -38.02
N TYR A 102 -48.57 -34.59 -36.81
CA TYR A 102 -47.94 -35.12 -35.60
C TYR A 102 -48.83 -34.82 -34.38
N ALA A 103 -48.88 -35.75 -33.41
CA ALA A 103 -49.73 -35.60 -32.23
C ALA A 103 -49.13 -34.65 -31.18
N SER A 104 -47.81 -34.59 -31.11
CA SER A 104 -47.05 -33.73 -30.20
C SER A 104 -45.64 -33.48 -30.72
N LEU A 105 -44.95 -32.45 -30.21
CA LEU A 105 -43.55 -32.19 -30.53
C LEU A 105 -42.65 -33.39 -30.20
N THR A 106 -42.93 -34.07 -29.10
CA THR A 106 -42.23 -35.31 -28.70
C THR A 106 -42.36 -36.41 -29.77
N SER A 107 -43.56 -36.62 -30.33
CA SER A 107 -43.77 -37.60 -31.40
C SER A 107 -43.03 -37.22 -32.70
N LEU A 108 -42.95 -35.92 -32.99
CA LEU A 108 -42.18 -35.40 -34.12
C LEU A 108 -40.67 -35.61 -33.93
N PHE A 109 -40.15 -35.33 -32.73
CA PHE A 109 -38.73 -35.53 -32.41
C PHE A 109 -38.34 -37.00 -32.39
N ALA A 110 -39.24 -37.90 -31.96
CA ALA A 110 -39.02 -39.34 -32.06
C ALA A 110 -38.83 -39.77 -33.54
N GLN A 111 -39.69 -39.29 -34.45
CA GLN A 111 -39.53 -39.55 -35.87
C GLN A 111 -38.22 -38.97 -36.43
N LEU A 112 -37.89 -37.74 -36.03
CA LEU A 112 -36.63 -37.09 -36.43
C LEU A 112 -35.42 -37.91 -36.00
N PHE A 113 -35.42 -38.45 -34.79
CA PHE A 113 -34.32 -39.27 -34.28
C PHE A 113 -34.21 -40.62 -35.00
N ILE A 114 -35.31 -41.17 -35.51
CA ILE A 114 -35.27 -42.35 -36.39
C ILE A 114 -34.53 -42.01 -37.68
N GLU A 115 -34.84 -40.89 -38.34
CA GLU A 115 -34.14 -40.47 -39.57
C GLU A 115 -32.66 -40.16 -39.29
N LEU A 116 -32.36 -39.51 -38.17
CA LEU A 116 -30.99 -39.17 -37.78
C LEU A 116 -30.17 -40.36 -37.26
N ALA A 117 -30.79 -41.50 -36.94
CA ALA A 117 -30.06 -42.70 -36.53
C ALA A 117 -29.12 -43.23 -37.63
N GLU A 118 -29.46 -42.97 -38.90
CA GLU A 118 -28.62 -43.33 -40.06
C GLU A 118 -27.58 -42.24 -40.40
N TRP A 119 -27.64 -41.08 -39.74
CA TRP A 119 -26.66 -40.00 -39.90
C TRP A 119 -25.47 -40.26 -38.98
N HIS A 120 -24.27 -40.39 -39.55
CA HIS A 120 -23.05 -40.74 -38.78
C HIS A 120 -22.06 -39.58 -38.63
N ARG A 121 -22.31 -38.45 -39.31
CA ARG A 121 -21.44 -37.26 -39.24
C ARG A 121 -21.82 -36.40 -38.03
N PRO A 122 -20.91 -35.60 -37.46
CA PRO A 122 -21.26 -34.62 -36.45
C PRO A 122 -22.34 -33.67 -36.97
N LEU A 123 -23.35 -33.40 -36.15
CA LEU A 123 -24.46 -32.52 -36.45
C LEU A 123 -24.61 -31.49 -35.32
N TYR A 124 -24.57 -30.21 -35.68
CA TYR A 124 -24.72 -29.12 -34.71
C TYR A 124 -26.02 -28.38 -34.96
N LEU A 125 -26.80 -28.15 -33.90
CA LEU A 125 -28.00 -27.31 -33.97
C LEU A 125 -27.84 -26.13 -33.03
N VAL A 126 -27.78 -24.92 -33.58
CA VAL A 126 -27.73 -23.68 -32.82
C VAL A 126 -29.14 -23.12 -32.69
N VAL A 127 -29.58 -22.88 -31.45
CA VAL A 127 -30.82 -22.16 -31.15
C VAL A 127 -30.46 -20.87 -30.44
N ASP A 128 -30.65 -19.75 -31.14
CA ASP A 128 -30.36 -18.41 -30.64
C ASP A 128 -31.59 -17.75 -30.03
N ASP A 129 -31.38 -16.96 -28.98
CA ASP A 129 -32.41 -16.24 -28.22
C ASP A 129 -33.49 -17.11 -27.56
N TYR A 130 -33.09 -18.23 -26.95
CA TYR A 130 -34.02 -19.20 -26.31
C TYR A 130 -34.88 -18.62 -25.17
N HIS A 131 -34.43 -17.56 -24.51
CA HIS A 131 -35.21 -16.82 -23.49
C HIS A 131 -36.60 -16.34 -23.97
N LEU A 132 -36.83 -16.23 -25.29
CA LEU A 132 -38.13 -15.89 -25.87
C LEU A 132 -39.16 -17.04 -25.79
N ILE A 133 -38.72 -18.26 -25.48
CA ILE A 133 -39.61 -19.40 -25.26
C ILE A 133 -40.02 -19.46 -23.79
N SER A 134 -41.31 -19.24 -23.54
CA SER A 134 -41.96 -19.42 -22.23
C SER A 134 -42.99 -20.56 -22.23
N ASN A 135 -43.32 -21.12 -23.40
CA ASN A 135 -44.31 -22.17 -23.56
C ASN A 135 -43.84 -23.50 -22.92
N PRO A 136 -44.54 -24.00 -21.88
CA PRO A 136 -44.13 -25.21 -21.17
C PRO A 136 -44.02 -26.45 -22.05
N ALA A 137 -44.88 -26.58 -23.08
CA ALA A 137 -44.88 -27.72 -23.98
C ALA A 137 -43.61 -27.77 -24.84
N ILE A 138 -43.05 -26.61 -25.21
CA ILE A 138 -41.77 -26.54 -25.94
C ILE A 138 -40.62 -26.94 -25.01
N HIS A 139 -40.61 -26.45 -23.76
CA HIS A 139 -39.59 -26.86 -22.78
C HIS A 139 -39.63 -28.37 -22.51
N GLU A 140 -40.82 -28.96 -22.37
CA GLU A 140 -40.98 -30.41 -22.19
C GLU A 140 -40.45 -31.19 -23.40
N ALA A 141 -40.80 -30.75 -24.60
CA ALA A 141 -40.31 -31.36 -25.84
C ALA A 141 -38.78 -31.25 -25.98
N MET A 142 -38.17 -30.12 -25.58
CA MET A 142 -36.72 -29.95 -25.61
C MET A 142 -36.00 -30.78 -24.54
N ARG A 143 -36.62 -31.04 -23.37
CA ARG A 143 -36.11 -32.03 -22.41
C ARG A 143 -36.12 -33.43 -22.98
N PHE A 144 -37.20 -33.80 -23.69
CA PHE A 144 -37.26 -35.05 -24.43
C PHE A 144 -36.17 -35.11 -25.51
N PHE A 145 -35.98 -34.02 -26.25
CA PHE A 145 -34.95 -33.90 -27.28
C PHE A 145 -33.56 -34.19 -26.71
N LEU A 146 -33.15 -33.49 -25.65
CA LEU A 146 -31.84 -33.65 -25.01
C LEU A 146 -31.61 -35.08 -24.46
N ARG A 147 -32.66 -35.70 -23.94
CA ARG A 147 -32.60 -37.05 -23.38
C ARG A 147 -32.39 -38.10 -24.48
N HIS A 148 -33.02 -37.93 -25.63
CA HIS A 148 -33.11 -38.97 -26.67
C HIS A 148 -32.33 -38.65 -27.95
N GLN A 149 -31.70 -37.48 -28.08
CA GLN A 149 -30.93 -37.13 -29.27
C GLN A 149 -29.81 -38.15 -29.56
N PRO A 150 -29.47 -38.38 -30.85
CA PRO A 150 -28.31 -39.16 -31.26
C PRO A 150 -26.99 -38.64 -30.68
N GLU A 151 -26.00 -39.51 -30.51
CA GLU A 151 -24.70 -39.14 -29.90
C GLU A 151 -23.89 -38.16 -30.74
N ASN A 152 -24.08 -38.17 -32.05
CA ASN A 152 -23.44 -37.26 -32.98
C ASN A 152 -24.16 -35.90 -33.12
N LEU A 153 -25.26 -35.68 -32.39
CA LEU A 153 -25.96 -34.41 -32.37
C LEU A 153 -25.60 -33.61 -31.10
N THR A 154 -25.08 -32.40 -31.30
CA THR A 154 -24.85 -31.43 -30.23
C THR A 154 -25.79 -30.24 -30.37
N LEU A 155 -26.57 -29.96 -29.32
CA LEU A 155 -27.42 -28.78 -29.24
C LEU A 155 -26.63 -27.61 -28.63
N VAL A 156 -26.62 -26.45 -29.27
CA VAL A 156 -26.00 -25.21 -28.80
C VAL A 156 -27.09 -24.18 -28.54
N VAL A 157 -27.31 -23.81 -27.28
CA VAL A 157 -28.37 -22.88 -26.89
C VAL A 157 -27.76 -21.57 -26.41
N LEU A 158 -28.21 -20.46 -27.01
CA LEU A 158 -27.91 -19.10 -26.57
C LEU A 158 -29.14 -18.52 -25.85
N SER A 159 -28.96 -17.99 -24.65
CA SER A 159 -30.07 -17.42 -23.87
C SER A 159 -29.64 -16.24 -22.99
N ARG A 160 -30.57 -15.33 -22.70
CA ARG A 160 -30.36 -14.23 -21.73
C ARG A 160 -30.35 -14.73 -20.28
N ASN A 161 -31.16 -15.75 -20.01
CA ASN A 161 -31.30 -16.39 -18.72
C ASN A 161 -31.19 -17.92 -18.82
N LEU A 162 -31.13 -18.60 -17.67
CA LEU A 162 -31.06 -20.05 -17.62
C LEU A 162 -32.40 -20.67 -18.09
N PRO A 163 -32.45 -21.39 -19.22
CA PRO A 163 -33.69 -21.94 -19.73
C PRO A 163 -34.12 -23.18 -18.93
N GLN A 164 -35.43 -23.46 -18.89
CA GLN A 164 -36.02 -24.56 -18.13
C GLN A 164 -35.81 -25.95 -18.78
N LEU A 165 -34.57 -26.27 -19.18
CA LEU A 165 -34.22 -27.50 -19.91
C LEU A 165 -33.82 -28.68 -19.00
N GLY A 166 -33.85 -28.53 -17.67
CA GLY A 166 -33.57 -29.63 -16.74
C GLY A 166 -32.11 -30.12 -16.81
N ILE A 167 -31.15 -29.18 -16.79
CA ILE A 167 -29.73 -29.43 -17.09
C ILE A 167 -28.94 -30.17 -16.00
N ALA A 168 -29.49 -30.31 -14.78
CA ALA A 168 -28.77 -30.88 -13.63
C ALA A 168 -28.21 -32.29 -13.91
N ASN A 169 -29.01 -33.15 -14.56
CA ASN A 169 -28.57 -34.50 -14.91
C ASN A 169 -27.46 -34.52 -15.97
N LEU A 170 -27.47 -33.55 -16.90
CA LEU A 170 -26.41 -33.44 -17.91
C LEU A 170 -25.11 -32.96 -17.26
N ARG A 171 -25.19 -32.05 -16.28
CA ARG A 171 -24.05 -31.56 -15.50
C ARG A 171 -23.37 -32.70 -14.71
N VAL A 172 -24.15 -33.55 -14.04
CA VAL A 172 -23.62 -34.70 -13.27
C VAL A 172 -22.93 -35.74 -14.16
N ARG A 173 -23.38 -35.87 -15.42
CA ARG A 173 -22.84 -36.84 -16.39
C ARG A 173 -21.72 -36.30 -17.26
N ASP A 174 -21.26 -35.07 -17.01
CA ASP A 174 -20.27 -34.37 -17.84
C ASP A 174 -20.69 -34.26 -19.33
N GLN A 175 -22.00 -34.09 -19.56
CA GLN A 175 -22.62 -33.97 -20.90
C GLN A 175 -23.07 -32.53 -21.23
N LEU A 176 -22.67 -31.57 -20.40
CA LEU A 176 -23.04 -30.16 -20.48
C LEU A 176 -21.81 -29.25 -20.48
N LEU A 177 -21.68 -28.39 -21.50
CA LEU A 177 -20.73 -27.29 -21.51
C LEU A 177 -21.45 -25.98 -21.17
N GLU A 178 -21.01 -25.26 -20.15
CA GLU A 178 -21.61 -23.98 -19.73
C GLU A 178 -20.64 -22.81 -19.90
N ILE A 179 -21.11 -21.74 -20.54
CA ILE A 179 -20.38 -20.48 -20.69
C ILE A 179 -21.24 -19.33 -20.17
N GLY A 180 -20.85 -18.79 -19.01
CA GLY A 180 -21.55 -17.70 -18.31
C GLY A 180 -21.06 -16.29 -18.63
N SER A 181 -21.71 -15.28 -18.04
CA SER A 181 -21.37 -13.85 -18.19
C SER A 181 -19.92 -13.51 -17.82
N GLN A 182 -19.42 -14.01 -16.68
CA GLN A 182 -18.02 -13.78 -16.25
C GLN A 182 -17.03 -14.31 -17.29
N GLN A 183 -17.30 -15.47 -17.88
CA GLN A 183 -16.47 -16.03 -18.93
C GLN A 183 -16.64 -15.28 -20.25
N LEU A 184 -17.82 -14.72 -20.54
CA LEU A 184 -18.08 -13.91 -21.73
C LEU A 184 -17.62 -12.46 -21.59
N ALA A 185 -17.33 -11.95 -20.40
CA ALA A 185 -16.72 -10.63 -20.24
C ALA A 185 -15.39 -10.56 -20.97
N PHE A 186 -15.07 -9.43 -21.60
CA PHE A 186 -13.77 -9.21 -22.21
C PHE A 186 -12.70 -9.16 -21.13
N ASN A 187 -11.56 -9.80 -21.41
CA ASN A 187 -10.34 -9.56 -20.63
C ASN A 187 -9.57 -8.36 -21.21
N HIS A 188 -8.51 -7.93 -20.53
CA HIS A 188 -7.71 -6.77 -20.95
C HIS A 188 -7.15 -6.91 -22.37
N GLN A 189 -6.75 -8.13 -22.76
CA GLN A 189 -6.21 -8.40 -24.10
C GLN A 189 -7.31 -8.29 -25.19
N GLU A 190 -8.49 -8.87 -24.95
CA GLU A 190 -9.65 -8.80 -25.83
C GLU A 190 -10.13 -7.34 -25.97
N ALA A 191 -10.14 -6.57 -24.88
CA ALA A 191 -10.48 -5.15 -24.88
C ALA A 191 -9.46 -4.30 -25.68
N LYS A 192 -8.16 -4.58 -25.54
CA LYS A 192 -7.13 -3.89 -26.32
C LYS A 192 -7.30 -4.14 -27.81
N GLN A 193 -7.47 -5.41 -28.19
CA GLN A 193 -7.74 -5.78 -29.59
C GLN A 193 -9.04 -5.16 -30.11
N PHE A 194 -10.04 -5.02 -29.25
CA PHE A 194 -11.32 -4.41 -29.59
C PHE A 194 -11.17 -2.95 -30.00
N PHE A 195 -10.45 -2.17 -29.19
CA PHE A 195 -10.21 -0.75 -29.47
C PHE A 195 -9.28 -0.55 -30.67
N ASP A 196 -8.20 -1.33 -30.78
CA ASP A 196 -7.23 -1.23 -31.89
C ASP A 196 -7.87 -1.47 -33.26
N ARG A 197 -8.88 -2.33 -33.34
CA ARG A 197 -9.60 -2.60 -34.60
C ARG A 197 -10.67 -1.55 -34.93
N ARG A 198 -11.10 -0.73 -33.97
CA ARG A 198 -12.26 0.17 -34.13
C ARG A 198 -11.91 1.64 -34.13
N LEU A 199 -10.80 2.02 -33.52
CA LEU A 199 -10.35 3.40 -33.43
C LEU A 199 -9.26 3.67 -34.45
N SER A 200 -9.21 4.90 -34.95
CA SER A 200 -8.18 5.36 -35.87
C SER A 200 -6.82 5.58 -35.19
N SER A 201 -6.81 5.83 -33.88
CA SER A 201 -5.61 6.01 -33.07
C SER A 201 -5.53 4.90 -32.01
N PRO A 202 -4.35 4.25 -31.84
CA PRO A 202 -4.19 3.22 -30.83
C PRO A 202 -4.27 3.81 -29.42
N ILE A 203 -4.94 3.09 -28.52
CA ILE A 203 -4.98 3.42 -27.08
C ILE A 203 -3.82 2.72 -26.37
N GLU A 204 -3.25 3.34 -25.33
CA GLU A 204 -2.29 2.70 -24.46
C GLU A 204 -2.87 1.48 -23.72
N ALA A 205 -2.03 0.47 -23.43
CA ALA A 205 -2.50 -0.76 -22.79
C ALA A 205 -3.10 -0.51 -21.40
N ALA A 206 -2.46 0.34 -20.58
CA ALA A 206 -2.95 0.67 -19.24
C ALA A 206 -4.31 1.38 -19.29
N GLU A 207 -4.53 2.24 -20.28
CA GLU A 207 -5.80 2.94 -20.48
C GLU A 207 -6.89 1.97 -20.94
N SER A 208 -6.59 1.06 -21.87
CA SER A 208 -7.53 0.01 -22.30
C SER A 208 -7.92 -0.95 -21.17
N SER A 209 -6.97 -1.32 -20.29
CA SER A 209 -7.26 -2.16 -19.11
C SER A 209 -8.22 -1.44 -18.17
N ARG A 210 -7.96 -0.18 -17.83
CA ARG A 210 -8.85 0.62 -16.98
C ARG A 210 -10.27 0.70 -17.53
N MET A 211 -10.42 0.99 -18.82
CA MET A 211 -11.76 1.03 -19.45
C MET A 211 -12.48 -0.32 -19.41
N CYS A 212 -11.73 -1.41 -19.57
CA CYS A 212 -12.28 -2.76 -19.46
C CYS A 212 -12.78 -3.03 -18.04
N ASP A 213 -12.02 -2.61 -17.03
CA ASP A 213 -12.37 -2.78 -15.63
C ASP A 213 -13.58 -1.91 -15.25
N ASP A 214 -13.62 -0.65 -15.70
CA ASP A 214 -14.71 0.30 -15.46
C ASP A 214 -16.08 -0.24 -15.93
N VAL A 215 -16.09 -1.03 -17.00
CA VAL A 215 -17.30 -1.63 -17.58
C VAL A 215 -17.44 -3.13 -17.30
N ALA A 216 -16.57 -3.67 -16.43
CA ALA A 216 -16.46 -5.10 -16.12
C ALA A 216 -16.47 -6.01 -17.37
N GLY A 217 -15.76 -5.59 -18.42
CA GLY A 217 -15.59 -6.33 -19.66
C GLY A 217 -16.86 -6.45 -20.53
N TRP A 218 -17.92 -5.67 -20.27
CA TRP A 218 -19.15 -5.72 -21.07
C TRP A 218 -18.93 -5.18 -22.50
N ALA A 219 -19.02 -6.06 -23.48
CA ALA A 219 -18.66 -5.76 -24.87
C ALA A 219 -19.52 -4.65 -25.50
N THR A 220 -20.82 -4.57 -25.19
CA THR A 220 -21.68 -3.47 -25.67
C THR A 220 -21.28 -2.12 -25.07
N ALA A 221 -20.90 -2.04 -23.79
CA ALA A 221 -20.39 -0.79 -23.23
C ALA A 221 -19.11 -0.35 -23.93
N LEU A 222 -18.15 -1.28 -24.15
CA LEU A 222 -16.94 -0.98 -24.91
C LEU A 222 -17.26 -0.50 -26.35
N GLN A 223 -18.28 -1.08 -26.99
CA GLN A 223 -18.76 -0.66 -28.31
C GLN A 223 -19.31 0.77 -28.29
N LEU A 224 -20.09 1.13 -27.28
CA LEU A 224 -20.62 2.48 -27.11
C LEU A 224 -19.50 3.50 -26.83
N ILE A 225 -18.48 3.11 -26.04
CA ILE A 225 -17.26 3.92 -25.83
C ILE A 225 -16.58 4.19 -27.16
N ALA A 226 -16.35 3.15 -27.97
CA ALA A 226 -15.69 3.28 -29.26
C ALA A 226 -16.50 4.13 -30.26
N LEU A 227 -17.83 4.00 -30.29
CA LEU A 227 -18.70 4.81 -31.15
C LEU A 227 -18.69 6.29 -30.75
N SER A 228 -18.76 6.59 -29.45
CA SER A 228 -18.70 7.95 -28.92
C SER A 228 -17.36 8.63 -29.25
N ALA A 229 -16.25 7.91 -29.12
CA ALA A 229 -14.92 8.43 -29.45
C ALA A 229 -14.78 8.79 -30.94
N ARG A 230 -15.42 8.00 -31.84
CA ARG A 230 -15.42 8.27 -33.29
C ARG A 230 -16.27 9.47 -33.70
N GLN A 231 -17.39 9.72 -33.03
CA GLN A 231 -18.32 10.79 -33.41
C GLN A 231 -17.86 12.18 -32.94
N ASN A 232 -17.18 12.26 -31.80
CA ASN A 232 -16.90 13.55 -31.16
C ASN A 232 -15.43 14.01 -31.22
N ASN A 233 -14.54 13.33 -31.96
CA ASN A 233 -13.08 13.59 -31.99
C ASN A 233 -12.43 13.72 -30.58
N HIS A 234 -13.03 13.12 -29.56
CA HIS A 234 -12.50 13.10 -28.20
C HIS A 234 -11.57 11.90 -28.02
N SER A 235 -10.65 11.98 -27.06
CA SER A 235 -9.89 10.80 -26.66
C SER A 235 -10.84 9.74 -26.09
N ALA A 236 -10.55 8.47 -26.35
CA ALA A 236 -11.32 7.36 -25.81
C ALA A 236 -11.45 7.45 -24.28
N HIS A 237 -10.44 7.98 -23.58
CA HIS A 237 -10.48 8.25 -22.15
C HIS A 237 -11.66 9.14 -21.71
N GLN A 238 -11.88 10.24 -22.42
CA GLN A 238 -12.96 11.17 -22.09
C GLN A 238 -14.32 10.55 -22.36
N SER A 239 -14.44 9.71 -23.40
CA SER A 239 -15.66 8.94 -23.67
C SER A 239 -15.91 7.85 -22.62
N ALA A 240 -14.89 7.11 -22.20
CA ALA A 240 -15.02 6.10 -21.15
C ALA A 240 -15.39 6.70 -19.80
N ARG A 241 -14.78 7.83 -19.40
CA ARG A 241 -15.17 8.58 -18.19
C ARG A 241 -16.57 9.14 -18.25
N ARG A 242 -17.07 9.52 -19.44
CA ARG A 242 -18.48 9.94 -19.63
C ARG A 242 -19.46 8.77 -19.62
N LEU A 243 -19.01 7.55 -19.93
CA LEU A 243 -19.82 6.32 -19.94
C LEU A 243 -19.82 5.60 -18.60
N ALA A 244 -18.72 5.64 -17.86
CA ALA A 244 -18.66 5.24 -16.45
C ALA A 244 -19.21 6.34 -15.51
N GLY A 245 -19.26 7.58 -15.99
CA GLY A 245 -19.83 8.75 -15.33
C GLY A 245 -21.20 9.17 -15.88
N ILE A 246 -21.75 10.24 -15.30
CA ILE A 246 -23.19 10.59 -15.23
C ILE A 246 -23.85 10.98 -16.58
N ASN A 247 -23.14 11.03 -17.71
CA ASN A 247 -23.65 11.61 -18.96
C ASN A 247 -23.40 10.76 -20.23
N ALA A 248 -23.97 9.56 -20.27
CA ALA A 248 -24.03 8.76 -21.49
C ALA A 248 -25.47 8.53 -21.95
N SER A 249 -26.00 9.46 -22.74
CA SER A 249 -27.32 9.33 -23.38
C SER A 249 -27.46 7.98 -24.10
N HIS A 250 -26.51 7.61 -24.94
CA HIS A 250 -26.60 6.37 -25.74
C HIS A 250 -26.60 5.07 -24.91
N LEU A 251 -25.92 5.02 -23.77
CA LEU A 251 -25.97 3.84 -22.90
C LEU A 251 -27.27 3.80 -22.10
N SER A 252 -27.72 4.97 -21.64
CA SER A 252 -29.01 5.14 -20.96
C SER A 252 -30.16 4.73 -21.88
N ASP A 253 -30.17 5.18 -23.12
CA ASP A 253 -31.19 4.84 -24.13
C ASP A 253 -31.21 3.32 -24.37
N TYR A 254 -30.05 2.69 -24.57
CA TYR A 254 -29.96 1.25 -24.72
C TYR A 254 -30.51 0.49 -23.50
N LEU A 255 -30.15 0.88 -22.27
CA LEU A 255 -30.61 0.21 -21.05
C LEU A 255 -32.11 0.46 -20.78
N VAL A 256 -32.66 1.59 -21.23
CA VAL A 256 -34.10 1.82 -21.21
C VAL A 256 -34.79 0.87 -22.19
N ASP A 257 -34.42 0.93 -23.47
CA ASP A 257 -35.10 0.20 -24.55
C ASP A 257 -34.97 -1.33 -24.37
N GLU A 258 -33.79 -1.84 -24.01
CA GLU A 258 -33.52 -3.28 -23.94
C GLU A 258 -33.76 -3.93 -22.58
N VAL A 259 -33.92 -3.13 -21.52
CA VAL A 259 -34.09 -3.65 -20.15
C VAL A 259 -35.34 -3.08 -19.49
N LEU A 260 -35.41 -1.76 -19.26
CA LEU A 260 -36.51 -1.18 -18.47
C LEU A 260 -37.87 -1.21 -19.19
N ASP A 261 -37.91 -1.06 -20.51
CA ASP A 261 -39.16 -1.10 -21.28
C ASP A 261 -39.68 -2.52 -21.49
N SER A 262 -38.83 -3.53 -21.23
CA SER A 262 -39.15 -4.95 -21.34
C SER A 262 -39.72 -5.58 -20.06
N VAL A 263 -39.69 -4.84 -18.94
CA VAL A 263 -40.16 -5.33 -17.62
C VAL A 263 -41.45 -4.65 -17.19
N ASP A 264 -42.23 -5.31 -16.33
CA ASP A 264 -43.45 -4.75 -15.78
C ASP A 264 -43.16 -3.65 -14.72
N LEU A 265 -44.18 -2.86 -14.38
CA LEU A 265 -44.05 -1.73 -13.46
C LEU A 265 -43.57 -2.14 -12.06
N GLY A 266 -43.98 -3.32 -11.57
CA GLY A 266 -43.54 -3.85 -10.27
C GLY A 266 -42.04 -4.14 -10.27
N THR A 267 -41.56 -4.84 -11.29
CA THR A 267 -40.14 -5.13 -11.49
C THR A 267 -39.32 -3.85 -11.66
N ARG A 268 -39.80 -2.87 -12.43
CA ARG A 268 -39.12 -1.56 -12.58
C ARG A 268 -38.96 -0.85 -11.24
N HIS A 269 -40.02 -0.77 -10.44
CA HIS A 269 -39.95 -0.16 -9.10
C HIS A 269 -38.98 -0.90 -8.19
N PHE A 270 -38.98 -2.25 -8.20
CA PHE A 270 -38.02 -3.05 -7.46
C PHE A 270 -36.57 -2.71 -7.83
N LEU A 271 -36.25 -2.69 -9.13
CA LEU A 271 -34.90 -2.39 -9.62
C LEU A 271 -34.44 -1.00 -9.17
N LEU A 272 -35.30 0.02 -9.28
CA LEU A 272 -34.97 1.39 -8.89
C LEU A 272 -34.76 1.53 -7.38
N LYS A 273 -35.64 0.95 -6.55
CA LYS A 273 -35.52 1.02 -5.08
C LYS A 273 -34.31 0.26 -4.58
N SER A 274 -34.08 -0.96 -5.05
CA SER A 274 -32.95 -1.79 -4.61
C SER A 274 -31.58 -1.28 -5.08
N ALA A 275 -31.51 -0.50 -6.18
CA ALA A 275 -30.24 -0.01 -6.72
C ALA A 275 -29.46 0.95 -5.82
N ILE A 276 -30.13 1.57 -4.83
CA ILE A 276 -29.43 2.41 -3.84
C ILE A 276 -28.44 1.59 -3.00
N LEU A 277 -28.66 0.28 -2.89
CA LEU A 277 -27.81 -0.64 -2.15
C LEU A 277 -26.64 -1.10 -3.04
N ARG A 278 -25.42 -1.06 -2.49
CA ARG A 278 -24.23 -1.60 -3.18
C ARG A 278 -24.24 -3.13 -3.22
N SER A 279 -24.67 -3.74 -2.12
CA SER A 279 -24.95 -5.16 -1.96
C SER A 279 -26.29 -5.32 -1.25
N MET A 280 -26.98 -6.44 -1.50
CA MET A 280 -28.33 -6.66 -0.99
C MET A 280 -28.57 -8.12 -0.65
N ASN A 281 -29.37 -8.35 0.38
CA ASN A 281 -29.88 -9.63 0.81
C ASN A 281 -31.38 -9.51 1.11
N ASP A 282 -32.01 -10.60 1.54
CA ASP A 282 -33.44 -10.63 1.89
C ASP A 282 -33.85 -9.49 2.84
N ALA A 283 -33.15 -9.35 3.97
CA ALA A 283 -33.48 -8.36 5.01
C ALA A 283 -33.41 -6.90 4.50
N LEU A 284 -32.41 -6.59 3.67
CA LEU A 284 -32.28 -5.27 3.04
C LEU A 284 -33.41 -5.02 2.05
N ILE A 285 -33.69 -6.00 1.19
CA ILE A 285 -34.71 -5.88 0.15
C ILE A 285 -36.10 -5.70 0.75
N VAL A 286 -36.49 -6.53 1.72
CA VAL A 286 -37.79 -6.44 2.40
C VAL A 286 -37.99 -5.03 2.97
N ARG A 287 -36.96 -4.48 3.63
CA ARG A 287 -37.04 -3.16 4.26
C ARG A 287 -37.09 -2.01 3.25
N VAL A 288 -36.27 -2.07 2.20
CA VAL A 288 -36.08 -0.97 1.22
C VAL A 288 -37.18 -0.94 0.16
N THR A 289 -37.64 -2.12 -0.29
CA THR A 289 -38.60 -2.24 -1.38
C THR A 289 -40.04 -2.45 -0.91
N GLY A 290 -40.24 -2.95 0.32
CA GLY A 290 -41.54 -3.31 0.87
C GLY A 290 -42.08 -4.67 0.41
N GLU A 291 -41.26 -5.47 -0.27
CA GLU A 291 -41.60 -6.84 -0.67
C GLU A 291 -41.72 -7.77 0.54
N GLU A 292 -42.66 -8.74 0.50
CA GLU A 292 -42.86 -9.70 1.61
C GLU A 292 -41.77 -10.78 1.67
N ASN A 293 -41.16 -11.11 0.53
CA ASN A 293 -40.12 -12.13 0.40
C ASN A 293 -39.02 -11.63 -0.55
N GLY A 294 -38.01 -10.98 0.02
CA GLY A 294 -36.92 -10.36 -0.74
C GLY A 294 -36.06 -11.38 -1.46
N GLN A 295 -35.78 -12.53 -0.84
CA GLN A 295 -35.00 -13.61 -1.43
C GLN A 295 -35.66 -14.14 -2.72
N MET A 296 -36.96 -14.43 -2.67
CA MET A 296 -37.70 -14.91 -3.84
C MET A 296 -37.66 -13.89 -4.98
N ARG A 297 -37.78 -12.60 -4.67
CA ARG A 297 -37.67 -11.53 -5.66
C ARG A 297 -36.27 -11.42 -6.25
N LEU A 298 -35.22 -11.45 -5.44
CA LEU A 298 -33.83 -11.44 -5.92
C LEU A 298 -33.56 -12.61 -6.88
N GLU A 299 -34.02 -13.81 -6.53
CA GLU A 299 -33.90 -14.99 -7.40
C GLU A 299 -34.71 -14.86 -8.70
N GLU A 300 -35.88 -14.23 -8.65
CA GLU A 300 -36.69 -13.94 -9.84
C GLU A 300 -35.95 -12.99 -10.79
N ILE A 301 -35.39 -11.90 -10.27
CA ILE A 301 -34.62 -10.90 -11.05
C ILE A 301 -33.34 -11.51 -11.64
N GLU A 302 -32.64 -12.36 -10.86
CA GLU A 302 -31.51 -13.16 -11.35
C GLU A 302 -31.94 -14.08 -12.51
N ARG A 303 -33.08 -14.80 -12.35
CA ARG A 303 -33.64 -15.68 -13.39
C ARG A 303 -34.16 -14.93 -14.60
N GLN A 304 -34.53 -13.66 -14.50
CA GLN A 304 -34.88 -12.83 -15.64
C GLN A 304 -33.63 -12.31 -16.38
N GLY A 305 -32.44 -12.45 -15.79
CA GLY A 305 -31.18 -12.01 -16.41
C GLY A 305 -30.97 -10.50 -16.35
N LEU A 306 -31.59 -9.82 -15.37
CA LEU A 306 -31.57 -8.36 -15.19
C LEU A 306 -30.30 -7.88 -14.46
N PHE A 307 -29.14 -8.38 -14.92
CA PHE A 307 -27.81 -7.96 -14.47
C PHE A 307 -27.56 -8.03 -12.95
N LEU A 308 -28.31 -8.88 -12.24
CA LEU A 308 -28.08 -9.22 -10.84
C LEU A 308 -27.13 -10.42 -10.73
N GLN A 309 -26.21 -10.39 -9.78
CA GLN A 309 -25.20 -11.43 -9.57
C GLN A 309 -25.11 -11.79 -8.09
N ARG A 310 -24.94 -13.09 -7.79
CA ARG A 310 -24.57 -13.56 -6.45
C ARG A 310 -23.13 -13.19 -6.12
N MET A 311 -22.89 -12.75 -4.89
CA MET A 311 -21.58 -12.39 -4.35
C MET A 311 -20.93 -13.54 -3.59
N ASP A 312 -21.75 -14.49 -3.11
CA ASP A 312 -21.34 -15.58 -2.25
C ASP A 312 -21.83 -16.94 -2.79
N ASP A 313 -21.14 -18.01 -2.39
CA ASP A 313 -21.47 -19.38 -2.80
C ASP A 313 -22.76 -19.89 -2.13
N VAL A 314 -23.11 -19.32 -0.97
CA VAL A 314 -24.34 -19.62 -0.23
C VAL A 314 -25.56 -18.97 -0.90
N GLY A 315 -25.35 -17.87 -1.63
CA GLY A 315 -26.38 -17.19 -2.40
C GLY A 315 -27.30 -16.31 -1.58
N GLU A 316 -26.80 -15.77 -0.46
CA GLU A 316 -27.52 -14.81 0.38
C GLU A 316 -27.29 -13.37 -0.08
N TRP A 317 -26.14 -13.09 -0.70
CA TRP A 317 -25.74 -11.75 -1.09
C TRP A 317 -25.77 -11.57 -2.60
N PHE A 318 -26.38 -10.48 -3.02
CA PHE A 318 -26.53 -10.09 -4.42
C PHE A 318 -25.98 -8.68 -4.65
N SER A 319 -25.53 -8.43 -5.88
CA SER A 319 -25.16 -7.11 -6.34
C SER A 319 -25.55 -6.93 -7.80
N TYR A 320 -25.92 -5.71 -8.18
CA TYR A 320 -26.06 -5.39 -9.59
C TYR A 320 -24.69 -5.29 -10.23
N HIS A 321 -24.62 -5.63 -11.52
CA HIS A 321 -23.50 -5.26 -12.35
C HIS A 321 -23.21 -3.74 -12.20
N PRO A 322 -21.96 -3.31 -11.96
CA PRO A 322 -21.66 -1.93 -11.55
C PRO A 322 -22.27 -0.83 -12.43
N LEU A 323 -22.18 -0.98 -13.76
CA LEU A 323 -22.79 -0.05 -14.73
C LEU A 323 -24.32 -0.03 -14.68
N PHE A 324 -24.94 -1.18 -14.44
CA PHE A 324 -26.40 -1.25 -14.35
C PHE A 324 -26.88 -0.64 -13.04
N GLY A 325 -26.19 -0.93 -11.93
CA GLY A 325 -26.48 -0.32 -10.63
C GLY A 325 -26.31 1.20 -10.64
N SER A 326 -25.27 1.75 -11.30
CA SER A 326 -25.10 3.20 -11.43
C SER A 326 -26.20 3.85 -12.26
N PHE A 327 -26.56 3.24 -13.40
CA PHE A 327 -27.68 3.66 -14.23
C PHE A 327 -29.01 3.68 -13.46
N LEU A 328 -29.32 2.60 -12.73
CA LEU A 328 -30.53 2.50 -11.93
C LEU A 328 -30.56 3.54 -10.80
N ARG A 329 -29.44 3.79 -10.12
CA ARG A 329 -29.37 4.84 -9.08
C ARG A 329 -29.67 6.23 -9.65
N GLN A 330 -29.14 6.55 -10.82
CA GLN A 330 -29.43 7.82 -11.49
C GLN A 330 -30.91 7.94 -11.86
N ARG A 331 -31.51 6.88 -12.39
CA ARG A 331 -32.95 6.85 -12.69
C ARG A 331 -33.79 6.96 -11.43
N CYS A 332 -33.40 6.29 -10.35
CA CYS A 332 -34.06 6.36 -9.05
C CYS A 332 -34.08 7.79 -8.50
N GLN A 333 -32.97 8.54 -8.64
CA GLN A 333 -32.91 9.95 -8.23
C GLN A 333 -33.91 10.84 -8.95
N TRP A 334 -34.30 10.51 -10.20
CA TRP A 334 -35.25 11.31 -10.97
C TRP A 334 -36.69 10.79 -10.85
N GLU A 335 -36.89 9.48 -10.96
CA GLU A 335 -38.21 8.85 -10.96
C GLU A 335 -38.81 8.73 -9.55
N LEU A 336 -37.97 8.54 -8.53
CA LEU A 336 -38.39 8.35 -7.13
C LEU A 336 -37.89 9.46 -6.20
N ALA A 337 -37.60 10.65 -6.74
CA ALA A 337 -37.01 11.78 -5.98
C ALA A 337 -37.74 12.09 -4.65
N ASN A 338 -39.07 12.01 -4.64
CA ASN A 338 -39.89 12.29 -3.46
C ASN A 338 -39.87 11.16 -2.42
N GLU A 339 -39.69 9.91 -2.84
CA GLU A 339 -39.61 8.74 -1.95
C GLU A 339 -38.17 8.48 -1.47
N LEU A 340 -37.18 9.02 -2.19
CA LEU A 340 -35.76 8.71 -2.00
C LEU A 340 -35.28 8.89 -0.55
N PRO A 341 -35.64 9.95 0.20
CA PRO A 341 -35.26 10.07 1.60
C PRO A 341 -35.78 8.92 2.48
N GLU A 342 -37.04 8.50 2.31
CA GLU A 342 -37.63 7.39 3.06
C GLU A 342 -36.93 6.06 2.74
N ILE A 343 -36.61 5.83 1.46
CA ILE A 343 -35.92 4.62 1.02
C ILE A 343 -34.50 4.57 1.63
N HIS A 344 -33.79 5.70 1.68
CA HIS A 344 -32.49 5.78 2.34
C HIS A 344 -32.58 5.60 3.86
N ARG A 345 -33.61 6.13 4.55
CA ARG A 345 -33.81 5.84 5.98
C ARG A 345 -34.04 4.36 6.25
N ALA A 346 -34.89 3.72 5.44
CA ALA A 346 -35.16 2.29 5.53
C ALA A 346 -33.88 1.45 5.32
N ALA A 347 -33.03 1.85 4.36
CA ALA A 347 -31.72 1.22 4.14
C ALA A 347 -30.77 1.41 5.33
N ALA A 348 -30.68 2.62 5.88
CA ALA A 348 -29.82 2.92 7.02
C ALA A 348 -30.20 2.09 8.26
N GLU A 349 -31.50 1.97 8.57
CA GLU A 349 -32.00 1.13 9.67
C GLU A 349 -31.67 -0.34 9.47
N SER A 350 -31.84 -0.88 8.26
CA SER A 350 -31.57 -2.29 7.98
C SER A 350 -30.07 -2.62 8.02
N TRP A 351 -29.22 -1.74 7.49
CA TRP A 351 -27.76 -1.88 7.61
C TRP A 351 -27.30 -1.81 9.07
N MET A 352 -27.89 -0.92 9.86
CA MET A 352 -27.59 -0.82 11.29
C MET A 352 -28.02 -2.09 12.04
N ALA A 353 -29.20 -2.63 11.76
CA ALA A 353 -29.67 -3.89 12.36
C ALA A 353 -28.76 -5.10 12.04
N GLN A 354 -28.03 -5.05 10.92
CA GLN A 354 -27.05 -6.06 10.53
C GLN A 354 -25.63 -5.78 11.03
N GLY A 355 -25.40 -4.68 11.76
CA GLY A 355 -24.10 -4.35 12.35
C GLY A 355 -23.12 -3.65 11.42
N PHE A 356 -23.60 -3.01 10.35
CA PHE A 356 -22.77 -2.26 9.39
C PHE A 356 -23.01 -0.74 9.50
N PRO A 357 -22.42 -0.06 10.51
CA PRO A 357 -22.66 1.35 10.77
C PRO A 357 -22.18 2.27 9.63
N SER A 358 -21.09 1.93 8.94
CA SER A 358 -20.54 2.76 7.85
C SER A 358 -21.48 2.85 6.65
N GLU A 359 -22.09 1.73 6.23
CA GLU A 359 -23.11 1.72 5.19
C GLU A 359 -24.37 2.47 5.66
N ALA A 360 -24.78 2.30 6.92
CA ALA A 360 -25.90 3.04 7.49
C ALA A 360 -25.69 4.56 7.47
N ILE A 361 -24.47 5.04 7.77
CA ILE A 361 -24.10 6.46 7.71
C ILE A 361 -24.22 7.02 6.30
N HIS A 362 -23.73 6.30 5.27
CA HIS A 362 -23.87 6.73 3.88
C HIS A 362 -25.34 6.93 3.49
N HIS A 363 -26.22 6.04 3.95
CA HIS A 363 -27.65 6.16 3.72
C HIS A 363 -28.31 7.28 4.56
N ALA A 364 -27.92 7.46 5.82
CA ALA A 364 -28.43 8.56 6.65
C ALA A 364 -28.06 9.95 6.08
N LEU A 365 -26.82 10.10 5.58
CA LEU A 365 -26.35 11.29 4.86
C LEU A 365 -27.19 11.54 3.60
N ALA A 366 -27.40 10.51 2.78
CA ALA A 366 -28.20 10.63 1.56
C ALA A 366 -29.69 10.90 1.82
N ALA A 367 -30.23 10.45 2.96
CA ALA A 367 -31.58 10.79 3.40
C ALA A 367 -31.72 12.25 3.90
N GLY A 368 -30.60 12.92 4.22
CA GLY A 368 -30.61 14.21 4.89
C GLY A 368 -31.16 14.15 6.33
N ASP A 369 -31.09 12.97 6.97
CA ASP A 369 -31.65 12.76 8.31
C ASP A 369 -30.58 12.99 9.38
N ALA A 370 -30.51 14.24 9.86
CA ALA A 370 -29.54 14.64 10.87
C ALA A 370 -29.74 13.93 12.23
N HIS A 371 -30.98 13.59 12.60
CA HIS A 371 -31.26 12.91 13.88
C HIS A 371 -30.76 11.47 13.86
N MET A 372 -31.06 10.74 12.79
CA MET A 372 -30.56 9.39 12.59
C MET A 372 -29.02 9.39 12.54
N LEU A 373 -28.42 10.30 11.77
CA LEU A 373 -26.96 10.42 11.68
C LEU A 373 -26.32 10.67 13.04
N ARG A 374 -26.88 11.59 13.84
CA ARG A 374 -26.43 11.87 15.21
C ARG A 374 -26.44 10.61 16.08
N ASP A 375 -27.55 9.87 16.08
CA ASP A 375 -27.73 8.70 16.93
C ASP A 375 -26.78 7.56 16.53
N ILE A 376 -26.52 7.39 15.23
CA ILE A 376 -25.51 6.44 14.74
C ILE A 376 -24.11 6.86 15.22
N LEU A 377 -23.74 8.14 15.07
CA LEU A 377 -22.43 8.63 15.48
C LEU A 377 -22.19 8.50 16.98
N LEU A 378 -23.19 8.80 17.82
CA LEU A 378 -23.05 8.69 19.28
C LEU A 378 -22.68 7.27 19.75
N ASN A 379 -23.09 6.24 19.00
CA ASN A 379 -22.85 4.84 19.37
C ASN A 379 -21.65 4.22 18.63
N HIS A 380 -21.31 4.69 17.42
CA HIS A 380 -20.36 4.00 16.55
C HIS A 380 -19.18 4.85 16.07
N ALA A 381 -19.17 6.17 16.30
CA ALA A 381 -18.15 7.05 15.72
C ALA A 381 -16.72 6.73 16.16
N TRP A 382 -16.51 6.30 17.40
CA TRP A 382 -15.19 5.86 17.86
C TRP A 382 -14.70 4.60 17.14
N GLY A 383 -15.62 3.71 16.76
CA GLY A 383 -15.32 2.59 15.88
C GLY A 383 -14.79 3.08 14.54
N LEU A 384 -15.49 4.01 13.88
CA LEU A 384 -15.03 4.60 12.61
C LEU A 384 -13.67 5.31 12.74
N PHE A 385 -13.48 6.06 13.82
CA PHE A 385 -12.22 6.75 14.11
C PHE A 385 -11.06 5.74 14.23
N ASN A 386 -11.25 4.68 15.00
CA ASN A 386 -10.22 3.65 15.23
C ASN A 386 -9.93 2.80 13.97
N HIS A 387 -10.91 2.58 13.11
CA HIS A 387 -10.74 1.88 11.82
C HIS A 387 -10.27 2.81 10.69
N SER A 388 -9.87 4.05 11.00
CA SER A 388 -9.36 5.03 10.03
C SER A 388 -10.37 5.46 8.94
N GLU A 389 -11.68 5.35 9.21
CA GLU A 389 -12.74 5.87 8.33
C GLU A 389 -12.94 7.39 8.52
N LEU A 390 -11.83 8.14 8.58
CA LEU A 390 -11.79 9.54 8.99
C LEU A 390 -12.52 10.47 8.01
N THR A 391 -12.50 10.16 6.71
CA THR A 391 -13.21 10.96 5.69
C THR A 391 -14.73 10.87 5.86
N LEU A 392 -15.26 9.66 6.03
CA LEU A 392 -16.68 9.44 6.29
C LEU A 392 -17.10 10.14 7.59
N LEU A 393 -16.26 10.06 8.62
CA LEU A 393 -16.49 10.74 9.89
C LEU A 393 -16.51 12.28 9.74
N GLU A 394 -15.60 12.84 8.95
CA GLU A 394 -15.54 14.28 8.69
C GLU A 394 -16.78 14.77 7.93
N GLU A 395 -17.18 14.04 6.88
CA GLU A 395 -18.40 14.32 6.12
C GLU A 395 -19.65 14.25 7.01
N SER A 396 -19.71 13.24 7.88
CA SER A 396 -20.81 13.03 8.82
C SER A 396 -20.95 14.17 9.83
N LEU A 397 -19.84 14.58 10.45
CA LEU A 397 -19.85 15.68 11.42
C LEU A 397 -20.17 17.03 10.76
N LYS A 398 -19.74 17.26 9.52
CA LYS A 398 -20.09 18.47 8.75
C LYS A 398 -21.57 18.53 8.36
N ALA A 399 -22.23 17.38 8.21
CA ALA A 399 -23.64 17.31 7.84
C ALA A 399 -24.59 17.59 9.02
N LEU A 400 -24.10 17.51 10.27
CA LEU A 400 -24.89 17.84 11.45
C LEU A 400 -24.98 19.35 11.68
N PRO A 401 -26.18 19.90 12.01
CA PRO A 401 -26.31 21.28 12.47
C PRO A 401 -25.47 21.52 13.73
N TRP A 402 -24.93 22.74 13.86
CA TRP A 402 -24.10 23.11 15.01
C TRP A 402 -24.86 22.98 16.34
N GLU A 403 -26.15 23.29 16.36
CA GLU A 403 -27.01 23.13 17.55
C GLU A 403 -27.06 21.67 18.02
N SER A 404 -27.04 20.70 17.09
CA SER A 404 -27.05 19.27 17.42
C SER A 404 -25.74 18.80 18.07
N LEU A 405 -24.62 19.38 17.65
CA LEU A 405 -23.30 19.17 18.25
C LEU A 405 -23.25 19.75 19.67
N LEU A 406 -23.83 20.94 19.89
CA LEU A 406 -23.89 21.56 21.22
C LEU A 406 -24.79 20.79 22.20
N GLU A 407 -25.91 20.22 21.73
CA GLU A 407 -26.76 19.33 22.52
C GLU A 407 -26.04 18.03 22.92
N ASN A 408 -25.01 17.62 22.16
CA ASN A 408 -24.26 16.39 22.38
C ASN A 408 -22.74 16.66 22.33
N PRO A 409 -22.15 17.29 23.36
CA PRO A 409 -20.76 17.76 23.30
C PRO A 409 -19.70 16.67 23.06
N ARG A 410 -20.04 15.39 23.25
CA ARG A 410 -19.19 14.26 22.84
C ARG A 410 -18.87 14.26 21.34
N LEU A 411 -19.79 14.76 20.51
CA LEU A 411 -19.57 14.90 19.07
C LEU A 411 -18.63 16.08 18.75
N VAL A 412 -18.67 17.16 19.55
CA VAL A 412 -17.67 18.24 19.46
C VAL A 412 -16.28 17.70 19.81
N LEU A 413 -16.17 16.92 20.89
CA LEU A 413 -14.92 16.29 21.29
C LEU A 413 -14.37 15.36 20.18
N LEU A 414 -15.23 14.53 19.60
CA LEU A 414 -14.88 13.67 18.47
C LEU A 414 -14.40 14.47 17.25
N GLN A 415 -15.07 15.58 16.91
CA GLN A 415 -14.65 16.48 15.85
C GLN A 415 -13.27 17.10 16.14
N ALA A 416 -13.03 17.46 17.40
CA ALA A 416 -11.75 17.98 17.85
C ALA A 416 -10.63 16.91 17.76
N TRP A 417 -10.91 15.66 18.13
CA TRP A 417 -9.99 14.53 17.94
C TRP A 417 -9.67 14.27 16.47
N LEU A 418 -10.68 14.34 15.59
CA LEU A 418 -10.50 14.24 14.15
C LEU A 418 -9.59 15.35 13.61
N MET A 419 -9.83 16.61 14.00
CA MET A 419 -8.96 17.74 13.64
C MET A 419 -7.52 17.54 14.15
N GLN A 420 -7.35 17.07 15.39
CA GLN A 420 -6.04 16.79 15.97
C GLN A 420 -5.30 15.71 15.18
N SER A 421 -5.98 14.62 14.80
CA SER A 421 -5.41 13.53 13.99
C SER A 421 -4.98 13.99 12.59
N GLN A 422 -5.61 15.05 12.07
CA GLN A 422 -5.29 15.68 10.78
C GLN A 422 -4.26 16.82 10.92
N HIS A 423 -3.61 16.96 12.08
CA HIS A 423 -2.64 18.03 12.39
C HIS A 423 -3.21 19.46 12.35
N ARG A 424 -4.53 19.63 12.51
CA ARG A 424 -5.23 20.93 12.51
C ARG A 424 -5.31 21.52 13.91
N TYR A 425 -4.17 21.61 14.60
CA TYR A 425 -4.05 21.98 16.02
C TYR A 425 -4.70 23.33 16.38
N GLY A 426 -4.52 24.35 15.55
CA GLY A 426 -5.14 25.67 15.77
C GLY A 426 -6.67 25.65 15.68
N GLU A 427 -7.24 24.75 14.87
CA GLU A 427 -8.69 24.60 14.74
C GLU A 427 -9.29 23.90 15.97
N VAL A 428 -8.55 22.97 16.57
CA VAL A 428 -8.98 22.26 17.80
C VAL A 428 -9.30 23.24 18.92
N ASN A 429 -8.34 24.11 19.27
CA ASN A 429 -8.54 25.08 20.35
C ASN A 429 -9.69 26.06 20.04
N THR A 430 -9.83 26.46 18.78
CA THR A 430 -10.92 27.35 18.34
C THR A 430 -12.28 26.67 18.49
N LEU A 431 -12.39 25.41 18.08
CA LEU A 431 -13.61 24.61 18.18
C LEU A 431 -14.04 24.40 19.64
N LEU A 432 -13.10 23.98 20.48
CA LEU A 432 -13.37 23.71 21.90
C LEU A 432 -13.76 25.00 22.64
N ALA A 433 -13.05 26.10 22.41
CA ALA A 433 -13.38 27.40 23.02
C ALA A 433 -14.76 27.91 22.58
N ARG A 434 -15.13 27.73 21.31
CA ARG A 434 -16.47 28.07 20.81
C ARG A 434 -17.55 27.23 21.50
N ALA A 435 -17.32 25.92 21.62
CA ALA A 435 -18.26 25.04 22.31
C ALA A 435 -18.43 25.40 23.79
N GLU A 436 -17.34 25.71 24.51
CA GLU A 436 -17.37 26.18 25.90
C GLU A 436 -18.23 27.45 26.07
N GLN A 437 -18.23 28.36 25.09
CA GLN A 437 -19.02 29.60 25.14
C GLN A 437 -20.49 29.40 24.77
N GLU A 438 -20.81 28.48 23.86
CA GLU A 438 -22.14 28.32 23.27
C GLU A 438 -22.97 27.17 23.88
N ILE A 439 -22.36 26.25 24.63
CA ILE A 439 -23.09 25.20 25.37
C ILE A 439 -24.02 25.84 26.41
N LYS A 440 -25.29 25.44 26.40
CA LYS A 440 -26.31 25.97 27.31
C LYS A 440 -26.26 25.23 28.65
N GLY A 441 -26.04 25.96 29.74
CA GLY A 441 -25.94 25.42 31.10
C GLY A 441 -24.48 25.28 31.57
N ASP A 442 -24.29 24.89 32.82
CA ASP A 442 -22.93 24.64 33.33
C ASP A 442 -22.39 23.37 32.68
N MET A 443 -21.21 23.50 32.06
CA MET A 443 -20.49 22.36 31.49
C MET A 443 -20.15 21.37 32.62
N GLU A 444 -20.47 20.09 32.42
CA GLU A 444 -20.07 19.07 33.39
C GLU A 444 -18.54 19.07 33.55
N PRO A 445 -18.00 19.04 34.78
CA PRO A 445 -16.54 19.05 35.01
C PRO A 445 -15.80 17.94 34.25
N THR A 446 -16.44 16.78 34.10
CA THR A 446 -15.93 15.64 33.32
C THR A 446 -15.66 15.98 31.86
N LEU A 447 -16.59 16.66 31.19
CA LEU A 447 -16.45 17.08 29.80
C LEU A 447 -15.35 18.14 29.65
N HIS A 448 -15.29 19.08 30.59
CA HIS A 448 -14.22 20.09 30.62
C HIS A 448 -12.84 19.43 30.79
N ALA A 449 -12.76 18.38 31.62
CA ALA A 449 -11.54 17.60 31.81
C ALA A 449 -11.12 16.83 30.53
N GLU A 450 -12.07 16.30 29.75
CA GLU A 450 -11.77 15.70 28.44
C GLU A 450 -11.25 16.73 27.43
N PHE A 451 -11.84 17.93 27.40
CA PHE A 451 -11.37 19.04 26.58
C PHE A 451 -9.92 19.39 26.98
N ASN A 452 -9.64 19.48 28.27
CA ASN A 452 -8.29 19.75 28.77
C ASN A 452 -7.28 18.65 28.40
N ALA A 453 -7.67 17.37 28.41
CA ALA A 453 -6.79 16.28 27.96
C ALA A 453 -6.41 16.43 26.47
N LEU A 454 -7.37 16.77 25.60
CA LEU A 454 -7.09 17.01 24.19
C LEU A 454 -6.28 18.29 23.96
N ARG A 455 -6.60 19.38 24.68
CA ARG A 455 -5.82 20.63 24.62
C ARG A 455 -4.38 20.42 25.09
N ALA A 456 -4.17 19.56 26.10
CA ALA A 456 -2.83 19.15 26.52
C ALA A 456 -2.08 18.43 25.39
N GLN A 457 -2.73 17.48 24.70
CA GLN A 457 -2.13 16.78 23.55
C GLN A 457 -1.79 17.74 22.40
N VAL A 458 -2.64 18.72 22.13
CA VAL A 458 -2.36 19.76 21.13
C VAL A 458 -1.18 20.62 21.58
N ALA A 459 -1.16 21.07 22.84
CA ALA A 459 -0.10 21.92 23.36
C ALA A 459 1.28 21.23 23.31
N ILE A 460 1.37 19.94 23.63
CA ILE A 460 2.65 19.22 23.54
C ILE A 460 3.10 19.05 22.08
N ASN A 461 2.18 18.77 21.15
CA ASN A 461 2.48 18.67 19.71
C ASN A 461 2.94 20.02 19.13
N ASP A 462 2.40 21.14 19.64
CA ASP A 462 2.78 22.51 19.27
C ASP A 462 4.08 22.97 19.96
N GLY A 463 4.71 22.14 20.79
CA GLY A 463 5.96 22.46 21.48
C GLY A 463 5.80 23.36 22.72
N ASN A 464 4.61 23.37 23.35
CA ASN A 464 4.28 24.14 24.55
C ASN A 464 4.14 23.23 25.80
N PRO A 465 5.24 22.66 26.33
CA PRO A 465 5.18 21.66 27.40
C PRO A 465 4.64 22.19 28.73
N ASP A 466 4.81 23.48 29.04
CA ASP A 466 4.30 24.06 30.30
C ASP A 466 2.77 24.14 30.33
N GLU A 467 2.16 24.56 29.22
CA GLU A 467 0.70 24.59 29.09
C GLU A 467 0.14 23.16 29.01
N ALA A 468 0.82 22.26 28.29
CA ALA A 468 0.48 20.85 28.25
C ALA A 468 0.48 20.21 29.65
N GLU A 469 1.46 20.54 30.50
CA GLU A 469 1.52 20.04 31.88
C GLU A 469 0.34 20.53 32.72
N ARG A 470 0.05 21.83 32.64
CA ARG A 470 -1.04 22.46 33.40
C ARG A 470 -2.37 21.80 33.04
N LEU A 471 -2.66 21.69 31.74
CA LEU A 471 -3.90 21.11 31.21
C LEU A 471 -4.02 19.62 31.52
N ALA A 472 -2.94 18.85 31.36
CA ALA A 472 -2.95 17.41 31.64
C ALA A 472 -3.21 17.12 33.13
N LYS A 473 -2.63 17.91 34.05
CA LYS A 473 -2.88 17.77 35.49
C LYS A 473 -4.33 18.11 35.85
N LEU A 474 -4.83 19.24 35.36
CA LEU A 474 -6.24 19.62 35.55
C LEU A 474 -7.19 18.54 35.04
N ALA A 475 -6.92 17.97 33.86
CA ALA A 475 -7.69 16.86 33.33
C ALA A 475 -7.65 15.63 34.25
N LEU A 476 -6.46 15.20 34.71
CA LEU A 476 -6.31 14.01 35.55
C LEU A 476 -6.96 14.13 36.93
N ASP A 477 -7.04 15.34 37.48
CA ASP A 477 -7.69 15.64 38.77
C ASP A 477 -9.22 15.50 38.69
N GLU A 478 -9.81 15.81 37.53
CA GLU A 478 -11.27 15.83 37.33
C GLU A 478 -11.81 14.60 36.57
N LEU A 479 -10.98 13.86 35.83
CA LEU A 479 -11.40 12.69 35.05
C LEU A 479 -11.65 11.46 35.94
N PRO A 480 -12.88 10.90 35.98
CA PRO A 480 -13.15 9.64 36.67
C PRO A 480 -12.46 8.44 35.98
N ILE A 481 -12.24 7.36 36.73
CA ILE A 481 -11.58 6.13 36.23
C ILE A 481 -12.27 5.56 34.98
N ALA A 482 -13.60 5.69 34.87
CA ALA A 482 -14.38 5.19 33.75
C ALA A 482 -14.04 5.86 32.39
N TRP A 483 -13.50 7.08 32.40
CA TRP A 483 -13.16 7.84 31.19
C TRP A 483 -11.72 7.55 30.75
N PHE A 484 -11.48 6.29 30.41
CA PHE A 484 -10.14 5.75 30.22
C PHE A 484 -9.34 6.43 29.10
N TYR A 485 -9.97 6.79 27.98
CA TYR A 485 -9.26 7.33 26.81
C TYR A 485 -8.60 8.68 27.14
N SER A 486 -9.38 9.64 27.62
CA SER A 486 -8.89 10.97 28.02
C SER A 486 -7.85 10.88 29.16
N ARG A 487 -7.96 9.90 30.05
CA ARG A 487 -6.94 9.63 31.08
C ARG A 487 -5.64 9.10 30.48
N ILE A 488 -5.69 8.14 29.55
CA ILE A 488 -4.51 7.63 28.82
C ILE A 488 -3.78 8.79 28.14
N VAL A 489 -4.54 9.66 27.43
CA VAL A 489 -4.01 10.85 26.76
C VAL A 489 -3.31 11.76 27.77
N ALA A 490 -3.99 12.18 28.83
CA ALA A 490 -3.43 13.12 29.79
C ALA A 490 -2.20 12.53 30.53
N THR A 491 -2.20 11.23 30.84
CA THR A 491 -1.02 10.55 31.42
C THR A 491 0.14 10.46 30.42
N SER A 492 -0.13 10.15 29.14
CA SER A 492 0.87 10.18 28.06
C SER A 492 1.51 11.57 27.93
N VAL A 493 0.68 12.60 27.80
CA VAL A 493 1.13 13.99 27.66
C VAL A 493 1.94 14.42 28.88
N HIS A 494 1.51 14.06 30.10
CA HIS A 494 2.30 14.40 31.27
C HIS A 494 3.68 13.73 31.25
N GLY A 495 3.78 12.47 30.81
CA GLY A 495 5.07 11.81 30.65
C GLY A 495 5.93 12.42 29.53
N GLU A 496 5.34 12.87 28.42
CA GLU A 496 6.02 13.62 27.34
C GLU A 496 6.61 14.93 27.86
N VAL A 497 5.83 15.70 28.62
CA VAL A 497 6.30 16.93 29.28
C VAL A 497 7.52 16.63 30.15
N LEU A 498 7.47 15.58 30.98
CA LEU A 498 8.60 15.22 31.84
C LEU A 498 9.82 14.79 31.03
N HIS A 499 9.63 14.15 29.88
CA HIS A 499 10.71 13.84 28.93
C HIS A 499 11.32 15.13 28.38
N CYS A 500 10.51 16.09 27.95
CA CYS A 500 10.94 17.40 27.47
C CYS A 500 11.66 18.23 28.54
N LYS A 501 11.31 18.08 29.82
CA LYS A 501 11.96 18.74 30.97
C LYS A 501 13.22 18.00 31.46
N GLY A 502 13.55 16.85 30.87
CA GLY A 502 14.71 16.05 31.26
C GLY A 502 14.49 15.18 32.50
N ASP A 503 13.29 15.12 33.08
CA ASP A 503 12.97 14.20 34.19
C ASP A 503 12.62 12.81 33.66
N LEU A 504 13.67 12.15 33.18
CA LEU A 504 13.57 10.86 32.52
C LEU A 504 13.05 9.74 33.43
N THR A 505 13.27 9.83 34.74
CA THR A 505 12.86 8.78 35.67
C THR A 505 11.36 8.80 35.88
N ARG A 506 10.78 9.97 36.16
CA ARG A 506 9.32 10.10 36.30
C ARG A 506 8.60 9.94 34.95
N SER A 507 9.19 10.46 33.88
CA SER A 507 8.67 10.26 32.51
C SER A 507 8.52 8.78 32.16
N LEU A 508 9.57 7.97 32.39
CA LEU A 508 9.53 6.53 32.11
C LEU A 508 8.43 5.82 32.90
N ALA A 509 8.24 6.17 34.18
CA ALA A 509 7.19 5.60 35.01
C ALA A 509 5.78 5.94 34.50
N LEU A 510 5.56 7.18 34.05
CA LEU A 510 4.27 7.57 33.45
C LEU A 510 4.04 6.87 32.11
N MET A 511 5.07 6.72 31.27
CA MET A 511 4.95 5.97 30.02
C MET A 511 4.56 4.51 30.26
N GLN A 512 5.16 3.85 31.26
CA GLN A 512 4.78 2.49 31.64
C GLN A 512 3.33 2.39 32.12
N GLN A 513 2.84 3.40 32.87
CA GLN A 513 1.43 3.49 33.26
C GLN A 513 0.52 3.66 32.04
N THR A 514 0.87 4.57 31.12
CA THR A 514 0.16 4.79 29.85
C THR A 514 0.08 3.50 29.04
N GLU A 515 1.16 2.74 28.92
CA GLU A 515 1.18 1.46 28.20
C GLU A 515 0.19 0.46 28.82
N GLN A 516 0.23 0.30 30.15
CA GLN A 516 -0.64 -0.64 30.86
C GLN A 516 -2.12 -0.28 30.69
N MET A 517 -2.46 1.00 30.85
CA MET A 517 -3.83 1.48 30.66
C MET A 517 -4.29 1.33 29.21
N ALA A 518 -3.44 1.67 28.25
CA ALA A 518 -3.74 1.58 26.83
C ALA A 518 -3.97 0.13 26.38
N ARG A 519 -3.14 -0.82 26.85
CA ARG A 519 -3.33 -2.25 26.56
C ARG A 519 -4.59 -2.83 27.20
N HIS A 520 -4.99 -2.33 28.37
CA HIS A 520 -6.20 -2.81 29.05
C HIS A 520 -7.50 -2.45 28.31
N HIS A 521 -7.46 -1.36 27.54
CA HIS A 521 -8.61 -0.81 26.82
C HIS A 521 -8.45 -0.85 25.29
N ASP A 522 -7.55 -1.68 24.78
CA ASP A 522 -7.27 -1.86 23.35
C ASP A 522 -6.95 -0.56 22.58
N VAL A 523 -6.35 0.42 23.27
CA VAL A 523 -5.92 1.72 22.69
C VAL A 523 -4.50 1.58 22.13
N TRP A 524 -4.35 0.76 21.09
CA TRP A 524 -3.05 0.27 20.64
C TRP A 524 -2.07 1.34 20.17
N HIS A 525 -2.56 2.44 19.60
CA HIS A 525 -1.71 3.56 19.17
C HIS A 525 -1.00 4.22 20.37
N TYR A 526 -1.67 4.39 21.51
CA TYR A 526 -1.03 4.92 22.72
C TYR A 526 -0.11 3.90 23.40
N ALA A 527 -0.43 2.60 23.33
CA ALA A 527 0.48 1.56 23.81
C ALA A 527 1.78 1.54 22.99
N LEU A 528 1.68 1.65 21.66
CA LEU A 528 2.82 1.73 20.75
C LEU A 528 3.63 3.02 20.96
N TRP A 529 2.95 4.17 21.05
CA TRP A 529 3.56 5.47 21.32
C TRP A 529 4.35 5.47 22.63
N SER A 530 3.77 4.90 23.70
CA SER A 530 4.45 4.75 24.97
C SER A 530 5.73 3.93 24.84
N LEU A 531 5.70 2.78 24.17
CA LEU A 531 6.89 1.95 23.98
C LEU A 531 8.01 2.67 23.21
N ILE A 532 7.65 3.46 22.19
CA ILE A 532 8.58 4.31 21.45
C ILE A 532 9.26 5.31 22.39
N GLN A 533 8.49 6.04 23.19
CA GLN A 533 9.02 7.02 24.14
C GLN A 533 9.86 6.39 25.25
N GLN A 534 9.43 5.25 25.79
CA GLN A 534 10.22 4.47 26.75
C GLN A 534 11.59 4.12 26.16
N SER A 535 11.63 3.68 24.90
CA SER A 535 12.89 3.40 24.19
C SER A 535 13.76 4.65 24.04
N GLU A 536 13.20 5.80 23.65
CA GLU A 536 13.96 7.04 23.52
C GLU A 536 14.56 7.52 24.85
N ILE A 537 13.78 7.41 25.93
CA ILE A 537 14.25 7.72 27.30
C ILE A 537 15.41 6.79 27.69
N LEU A 538 15.24 5.48 27.50
CA LEU A 538 16.28 4.49 27.81
C LEU A 538 17.54 4.71 26.96
N PHE A 539 17.38 5.08 25.70
CA PHE A 539 18.48 5.43 24.81
C PHE A 539 19.21 6.68 25.32
N ALA A 540 18.51 7.74 25.73
CA ALA A 540 19.11 8.94 26.30
C ALA A 540 19.88 8.66 27.60
N GLN A 541 19.34 7.79 28.47
CA GLN A 541 20.00 7.31 29.70
C GLN A 541 21.20 6.40 29.46
N GLY A 542 21.45 5.98 28.21
CA GLY A 542 22.56 5.10 27.84
C GLY A 542 22.27 3.60 28.01
N PHE A 543 21.02 3.20 28.24
CA PHE A 543 20.59 1.81 28.37
C PHE A 543 20.15 1.23 27.01
N LEU A 544 21.06 1.18 26.05
CA LEU A 544 20.72 0.80 24.66
C LEU A 544 20.16 -0.62 24.53
N GLN A 545 20.63 -1.56 25.34
CA GLN A 545 20.07 -2.92 25.32
C GLN A 545 18.61 -2.96 25.79
N ALA A 546 18.28 -2.21 26.85
CA ALA A 546 16.90 -2.10 27.31
C ALA A 546 16.03 -1.36 26.28
N ALA A 547 16.57 -0.33 25.62
CA ALA A 547 15.87 0.35 24.52
C ALA A 547 15.56 -0.62 23.37
N TRP A 548 16.52 -1.48 22.98
CA TRP A 548 16.30 -2.53 21.97
C TRP A 548 15.17 -3.48 22.36
N GLU A 549 15.18 -3.98 23.59
CA GLU A 549 14.15 -4.91 24.11
C GLU A 549 12.77 -4.26 24.15
N THR A 550 12.67 -2.98 24.50
CA THR A 550 11.42 -2.22 24.43
C THR A 550 10.95 -2.06 22.98
N GLN A 551 11.86 -1.82 22.03
CA GLN A 551 11.51 -1.78 20.60
C GLN A 551 11.03 -3.15 20.09
N GLU A 552 11.59 -4.27 20.57
CA GLU A 552 11.09 -5.61 20.23
C GLU A 552 9.65 -5.82 20.69
N LYS A 553 9.29 -5.36 21.90
CA LYS A 553 7.90 -5.39 22.38
C LYS A 553 6.97 -4.55 21.49
N ALA A 554 7.46 -3.43 20.96
CA ALA A 554 6.70 -2.59 20.03
C ALA A 554 6.48 -3.29 18.67
N PHE A 555 7.51 -3.94 18.11
CA PHE A 555 7.37 -4.75 16.89
C PHE A 555 6.42 -5.93 17.10
N GLN A 556 6.47 -6.58 18.26
CA GLN A 556 5.55 -7.65 18.62
C GLN A 556 4.10 -7.14 18.68
N LEU A 557 3.86 -5.98 19.32
CA LEU A 557 2.54 -5.36 19.37
C LEU A 557 2.00 -5.04 17.97
N ILE A 558 2.83 -4.47 17.08
CA ILE A 558 2.45 -4.18 15.70
C ILE A 558 1.97 -5.44 14.98
N LYS A 559 2.71 -6.54 15.11
CA LYS A 559 2.38 -7.82 14.46
C LYS A 559 1.11 -8.46 15.03
N GLU A 560 0.93 -8.40 16.35
CA GLU A 560 -0.23 -9.00 17.03
C GLU A 560 -1.54 -8.27 16.71
N GLN A 561 -1.47 -6.95 16.50
CA GLN A 561 -2.64 -6.09 16.29
C GLN A 561 -2.78 -5.56 14.85
N HIS A 562 -1.98 -6.08 13.92
CA HIS A 562 -1.99 -5.72 12.49
C HIS A 562 -1.83 -4.21 12.23
N LEU A 563 -0.87 -3.58 12.91
CA LEU A 563 -0.65 -2.13 12.89
C LEU A 563 0.42 -1.69 11.87
N GLU A 564 0.81 -2.55 10.93
CA GLU A 564 1.96 -2.32 10.05
C GLU A 564 1.79 -1.08 9.16
N GLN A 565 0.54 -0.70 8.87
CA GLN A 565 0.17 0.44 8.04
C GLN A 565 0.13 1.78 8.80
N LEU A 566 0.23 1.76 10.14
CA LEU A 566 0.21 3.00 10.91
C LEU A 566 1.48 3.81 10.65
N PRO A 567 1.39 5.14 10.42
CA PRO A 567 2.57 6.00 10.26
C PRO A 567 3.55 5.93 11.43
N MET A 568 3.06 5.63 12.63
CA MET A 568 3.87 5.44 13.84
C MET A 568 4.88 4.29 13.72
N HIS A 569 4.64 3.32 12.83
CA HIS A 569 5.59 2.26 12.52
C HIS A 569 6.91 2.83 11.96
N GLU A 570 6.86 3.94 11.19
CA GLU A 570 8.08 4.65 10.77
C GLU A 570 8.93 5.06 11.97
N PHE A 571 8.30 5.60 13.02
CA PHE A 571 9.01 6.10 14.18
C PHE A 571 9.80 4.97 14.84
N LEU A 572 9.17 3.80 14.99
CA LEU A 572 9.79 2.61 15.55
C LEU A 572 11.01 2.14 14.73
N VAL A 573 10.86 2.01 13.40
CA VAL A 573 11.98 1.58 12.53
C VAL A 573 13.08 2.65 12.46
N ARG A 574 12.75 3.93 12.66
CA ARG A 574 13.71 5.03 12.76
C ARG A 574 14.54 4.97 14.04
N ILE A 575 13.94 4.81 15.21
CA ILE A 575 14.70 4.69 16.47
C ILE A 575 15.47 3.36 16.54
N ARG A 576 14.96 2.30 15.89
CA ARG A 576 15.70 1.05 15.66
C ARG A 576 16.94 1.29 14.81
N ALA A 577 16.81 2.01 13.70
CA ALA A 577 17.93 2.38 12.85
C ALA A 577 18.98 3.22 13.59
N GLN A 578 18.56 4.19 14.42
CA GLN A 578 19.47 4.99 15.25
C GLN A 578 20.28 4.13 16.24
N LEU A 579 19.63 3.16 16.87
CA LEU A 579 20.26 2.25 17.82
C LEU A 579 21.27 1.32 17.11
N LEU A 580 20.86 0.70 15.99
CA LEU A 580 21.73 -0.11 15.14
C LEU A 580 22.95 0.69 14.65
N TRP A 581 22.74 1.95 14.26
CA TRP A 581 23.81 2.86 13.88
C TRP A 581 24.78 3.06 15.05
N ALA A 582 24.29 3.29 16.26
CA ALA A 582 25.16 3.47 17.44
C ALA A 582 26.06 2.25 17.70
N TRP A 583 25.58 1.04 17.39
CA TRP A 583 26.31 -0.23 17.51
C TRP A 583 27.17 -0.60 16.29
N ALA A 584 27.27 0.29 15.29
CA ALA A 584 27.97 0.04 14.02
C ALA A 584 27.41 -1.12 13.19
N ARG A 585 26.11 -1.45 13.34
CA ARG A 585 25.38 -2.36 12.45
C ARG A 585 24.78 -1.57 11.29
N LEU A 586 25.65 -1.04 10.42
CA LEU A 586 25.28 -0.03 9.43
C LEU A 586 24.31 -0.55 8.36
N ASP A 587 24.46 -1.80 7.92
CA ASP A 587 23.58 -2.38 6.89
C ASP A 587 22.16 -2.61 7.43
N GLU A 588 22.03 -3.11 8.66
CA GLU A 588 20.74 -3.25 9.34
C GLU A 588 20.11 -1.87 9.61
N SER A 589 20.92 -0.88 10.02
CA SER A 589 20.47 0.49 10.23
C SER A 589 19.91 1.12 8.95
N GLU A 590 20.63 0.97 7.84
CA GLU A 590 20.21 1.46 6.54
C GLU A 590 18.93 0.77 6.06
N ALA A 591 18.83 -0.55 6.18
CA ALA A 591 17.64 -1.31 5.83
C ALA A 591 16.41 -0.84 6.63
N SER A 592 16.57 -0.65 7.95
CA SER A 592 15.53 -0.16 8.84
C SER A 592 15.08 1.28 8.46
N ALA A 593 16.01 2.17 8.14
CA ALA A 593 15.70 3.52 7.67
C ALA A 593 15.00 3.53 6.29
N ARG A 594 15.38 2.63 5.36
CA ARG A 594 14.71 2.47 4.06
C ARG A 594 13.28 1.95 4.21
N SER A 595 13.06 1.00 5.12
CA SER A 595 11.71 0.54 5.46
C SER A 595 10.82 1.68 5.95
N GLY A 596 11.36 2.61 6.76
CA GLY A 596 10.63 3.80 7.19
C GLY A 596 10.21 4.71 6.02
N ILE A 597 11.09 4.89 5.02
CA ILE A 597 10.76 5.65 3.80
C ILE A 597 9.66 4.96 2.99
N GLU A 598 9.68 3.62 2.89
CA GLU A 598 8.67 2.84 2.17
C GLU A 598 7.30 2.93 2.85
N LEU A 599 7.25 2.85 4.19
CA LEU A 599 6.02 3.07 4.97
C LEU A 599 5.41 4.44 4.73
N LEU A 600 6.24 5.47 4.48
CA LEU A 600 5.82 6.83 4.18
C LEU A 600 5.67 7.13 2.68
N SER A 601 5.62 6.12 1.81
CA SER A 601 5.58 6.32 0.36
C SER A 601 4.29 6.97 -0.16
N THR A 602 3.18 6.82 0.57
CA THR A 602 1.88 7.44 0.27
C THR A 602 1.72 8.85 0.86
N PHE A 603 2.66 9.28 1.71
CA PHE A 603 2.65 10.59 2.36
C PHE A 603 3.49 11.62 1.58
N GLN A 604 3.37 12.88 1.98
CA GLN A 604 4.20 13.95 1.42
C GLN A 604 5.70 13.68 1.67
N PRO A 605 6.60 13.94 0.70
CA PRO A 605 8.03 13.65 0.83
C PRO A 605 8.70 14.26 2.08
N GLN A 606 8.18 15.37 2.60
CA GLN A 606 8.65 16.06 3.79
C GLN A 606 8.65 15.15 5.03
N GLN A 607 7.72 14.19 5.12
CA GLN A 607 7.65 13.25 6.25
C GLN A 607 8.86 12.29 6.31
N GLN A 608 9.60 12.14 5.20
CA GLN A 608 10.74 11.24 5.10
C GLN A 608 12.06 11.86 5.62
N LEU A 609 12.03 13.12 6.09
CA LEU A 609 13.22 13.90 6.44
C LEU A 609 14.14 13.17 7.45
N GLN A 610 13.56 12.59 8.51
CA GLN A 610 14.36 11.98 9.56
C GLN A 610 14.99 10.63 9.14
N CYS A 611 14.25 9.76 8.44
CA CYS A 611 14.84 8.55 7.87
C CYS A 611 15.94 8.88 6.85
N LEU A 612 15.74 9.92 6.02
CA LEU A 612 16.76 10.37 5.09
C LEU A 612 18.03 10.86 5.82
N ALA A 613 17.87 11.59 6.93
CA ALA A 613 19.00 11.98 7.78
C ALA A 613 19.76 10.76 8.31
N LEU A 614 19.08 9.67 8.69
CA LEU A 614 19.74 8.43 9.11
C LEU A 614 20.48 7.72 7.97
N LEU A 615 19.96 7.75 6.74
CA LEU A 615 20.69 7.22 5.57
C LEU A 615 21.98 8.01 5.30
N VAL A 616 21.93 9.34 5.44
CA VAL A 616 23.14 10.18 5.40
C VAL A 616 24.08 9.77 6.53
N GLN A 617 23.57 9.59 7.75
CA GLN A 617 24.36 9.20 8.91
C GLN A 617 25.07 7.86 8.73
N CYS A 618 24.42 6.88 8.08
CA CYS A 618 25.03 5.61 7.70
C CYS A 618 26.16 5.81 6.68
N SER A 619 25.92 6.62 5.65
CA SER A 619 26.92 6.94 4.62
C SER A 619 28.15 7.64 5.20
N LEU A 620 27.95 8.59 6.12
CA LEU A 620 29.03 9.28 6.84
C LEU A 620 29.85 8.31 7.72
N ALA A 621 29.19 7.39 8.43
CA ALA A 621 29.89 6.37 9.22
C ALA A 621 30.69 5.39 8.35
N ARG A 622 30.21 5.11 7.11
CA ARG A 622 30.94 4.32 6.12
C ARG A 622 32.09 5.08 5.45
N GLY A 623 32.19 6.40 5.60
CA GLY A 623 33.13 7.23 4.85
C GLY A 623 32.76 7.41 3.37
N ASP A 624 31.55 7.01 2.97
CA ASP A 624 31.03 7.16 1.61
C ASP A 624 30.45 8.58 1.43
N LEU A 625 31.35 9.52 1.17
CA LEU A 625 31.02 10.94 1.09
C LEU A 625 30.21 11.29 -0.18
N ASP A 626 30.37 10.52 -1.26
CA ASP A 626 29.65 10.73 -2.51
C ASP A 626 28.16 10.41 -2.34
N ASN A 627 27.85 9.24 -1.77
CA ASN A 627 26.48 8.89 -1.46
C ASN A 627 25.90 9.82 -0.37
N ALA A 628 26.68 10.18 0.65
CA ALA A 628 26.28 11.15 1.65
C ALA A 628 25.88 12.49 1.01
N ARG A 629 26.66 13.02 0.06
CA ARG A 629 26.34 14.27 -0.65
C ARG A 629 25.07 14.15 -1.48
N SER A 630 24.87 13.03 -2.18
CA SER A 630 23.66 12.77 -2.97
C SER A 630 22.41 12.80 -2.09
N LEU A 631 22.44 12.08 -0.97
CA LEU A 631 21.35 12.05 0.00
C LEU A 631 21.14 13.42 0.69
N LEU A 632 22.22 14.14 0.99
CA LEU A 632 22.16 15.49 1.55
C LEU A 632 21.49 16.48 0.61
N ASN A 633 21.73 16.43 -0.71
CA ASN A 633 21.04 17.30 -1.66
C ASN A 633 19.51 17.13 -1.57
N ARG A 634 19.03 15.89 -1.39
CA ARG A 634 17.60 15.62 -1.19
C ARG A 634 17.12 16.14 0.18
N LEU A 635 17.92 15.96 1.24
CA LEU A 635 17.60 16.44 2.58
C LEU A 635 17.51 17.97 2.63
N GLU A 636 18.44 18.69 2.00
CA GLU A 636 18.45 20.15 1.92
C GLU A 636 17.25 20.70 1.12
N ASN A 637 16.83 19.99 0.07
CA ASN A 637 15.62 20.31 -0.67
C ASN A 637 14.36 20.17 0.22
N LEU A 638 14.24 19.08 0.98
CA LEU A 638 13.13 18.89 1.91
C LEU A 638 13.11 19.97 3.00
N LEU A 639 14.27 20.29 3.58
CA LEU A 639 14.40 21.36 4.59
C LEU A 639 13.94 22.72 4.06
N GLY A 640 14.27 23.05 2.81
CA GLY A 640 13.87 24.33 2.20
C GLY A 640 12.39 24.44 1.84
N ASN A 641 11.66 23.32 1.79
CA ASN A 641 10.28 23.23 1.30
C ASN A 641 9.29 22.71 2.35
N GLY A 642 9.59 22.86 3.65
CA GLY A 642 8.72 22.42 4.74
C GLY A 642 8.90 23.24 6.01
N HIS A 643 7.87 23.23 6.85
CA HIS A 643 7.91 23.75 8.21
C HIS A 643 8.00 22.56 9.16
N TYR A 644 9.09 22.47 9.92
CA TYR A 644 9.39 21.32 10.76
C TYR A 644 9.55 21.74 12.22
N HIS A 645 9.32 20.80 13.14
CA HIS A 645 9.65 21.00 14.54
C HIS A 645 11.17 21.16 14.72
N SER A 646 11.57 21.86 15.78
CA SER A 646 12.98 22.27 15.98
C SER A 646 13.95 21.10 16.13
N ASP A 647 13.51 19.98 16.70
CA ASP A 647 14.29 18.74 16.85
C ASP A 647 14.54 18.07 15.49
N TRP A 648 13.56 18.04 14.58
CA TRP A 648 13.71 17.51 13.21
C TRP A 648 14.79 18.29 12.45
N ILE A 649 14.74 19.63 12.55
CA ILE A 649 15.75 20.52 11.94
C ILE A 649 17.12 20.22 12.56
N SER A 650 17.22 20.14 13.89
CA SER A 650 18.49 19.84 14.56
C SER A 650 19.08 18.48 14.17
N ASN A 651 18.24 17.46 13.94
CA ASN A 651 18.67 16.13 13.53
C ASN A 651 19.14 16.11 12.06
N ALA A 652 18.49 16.87 11.20
CA ALA A 652 18.89 17.06 9.81
C ALA A 652 20.21 17.87 9.72
N ASP A 653 20.36 18.92 10.53
CA ASP A 653 21.57 19.73 10.60
C ASP A 653 22.76 18.96 11.16
N LYS A 654 22.53 18.02 12.09
CA LYS A 654 23.58 17.14 12.64
C LYS A 654 24.40 16.47 11.54
N VAL A 655 23.74 15.87 10.55
CA VAL A 655 24.44 15.17 9.46
C VAL A 655 25.08 16.13 8.46
N ARG A 656 24.51 17.32 8.26
CA ARG A 656 25.10 18.40 7.43
C ARG A 656 26.42 18.90 8.03
N VAL A 657 26.43 19.19 9.34
CA VAL A 657 27.63 19.68 10.03
C VAL A 657 28.72 18.61 10.11
N ILE A 658 28.37 17.34 10.33
CA ILE A 658 29.34 16.23 10.28
C ILE A 658 29.94 16.12 8.86
N TYR A 659 29.11 16.19 7.81
CA TYR A 659 29.60 16.17 6.44
C TYR A 659 30.57 17.33 6.18
N TRP A 660 30.20 18.57 6.52
CA TRP A 660 31.07 19.75 6.35
C TRP A 660 32.40 19.60 7.10
N GLN A 661 32.39 19.01 8.30
CA GLN A 661 33.64 18.68 9.01
C GLN A 661 34.49 17.69 8.23
N MET A 662 33.91 16.60 7.71
CA MET A 662 34.64 15.58 6.95
C MET A 662 35.25 16.09 5.64
N VAL A 663 34.58 17.05 4.97
CA VAL A 663 35.09 17.68 3.73
C VAL A 663 35.81 19.02 3.98
N SER A 664 35.95 19.44 5.24
CA SER A 664 36.53 20.73 5.63
C SER A 664 35.84 21.97 5.01
N ASP A 665 34.52 21.92 4.81
CA ASP A 665 33.73 23.03 4.27
C ASP A 665 33.37 24.06 5.34
N LYS A 666 34.32 24.98 5.60
CA LYS A 666 34.16 26.07 6.54
C LYS A 666 33.11 27.10 6.11
N ASN A 667 32.89 27.27 4.80
CA ASN A 667 31.99 28.29 4.28
C ASN A 667 30.53 27.96 4.61
N SER A 668 30.11 26.72 4.34
CA SER A 668 28.77 26.25 4.65
C SER A 668 28.51 26.26 6.16
N ALA A 669 29.49 25.79 6.95
CA ALA A 669 29.38 25.79 8.41
C ALA A 669 29.25 27.20 9.01
N ALA A 670 30.07 28.17 8.56
CA ALA A 670 29.99 29.56 9.00
C ALA A 670 28.65 30.21 8.60
N ASN A 671 28.16 29.91 7.39
CA ASN A 671 26.88 30.43 6.94
C ASN A 671 25.71 29.90 7.78
N TRP A 672 25.70 28.59 8.04
CA TRP A 672 24.68 27.96 8.88
C TRP A 672 24.72 28.49 10.32
N LEU A 673 25.90 28.57 10.94
CA LEU A 673 26.07 29.01 12.33
C LEU A 673 25.53 30.42 12.59
N ARG A 674 25.61 31.31 11.60
CA ARG A 674 25.04 32.67 11.69
C ARG A 674 23.51 32.68 11.80
N HIS A 675 22.83 31.78 11.10
CA HIS A 675 21.37 31.80 10.97
C HIS A 675 20.66 30.78 11.86
N THR A 676 21.38 29.76 12.32
CA THR A 676 20.79 28.68 13.12
C THR A 676 20.28 29.20 14.48
N PRO A 677 19.12 28.69 14.96
CA PRO A 677 18.62 29.02 16.29
C PRO A 677 19.59 28.56 17.38
N LYS A 678 19.69 29.37 18.43
CA LYS A 678 20.54 29.13 19.61
C LYS A 678 19.61 29.11 20.82
N PRO A 679 19.13 27.92 21.25
CA PRO A 679 18.17 27.82 22.33
C PRO A 679 18.81 28.26 23.65
N GLU A 680 18.06 28.93 24.52
CA GLU A 680 18.59 29.49 25.78
C GLU A 680 19.11 28.41 26.74
N PHE A 681 18.47 27.23 26.74
CA PHE A 681 18.80 26.13 27.67
C PHE A 681 19.07 24.81 26.92
N ALA A 682 19.81 23.91 27.56
CA ALA A 682 20.08 22.54 27.08
C ALA A 682 19.55 21.47 28.07
N ASN A 683 18.32 21.68 28.54
CA ASN A 683 17.66 20.88 29.58
C ASN A 683 17.04 19.56 29.10
N ASN A 684 17.25 19.17 27.84
CA ASN A 684 16.88 17.86 27.33
C ASN A 684 17.81 17.41 26.20
N HIS A 685 17.69 16.14 25.81
CA HIS A 685 18.53 15.55 24.78
C HIS A 685 18.34 16.15 23.37
N PHE A 686 17.15 16.72 23.08
CA PHE A 686 16.86 17.38 21.80
C PHE A 686 17.66 18.69 21.67
N LEU A 687 17.59 19.55 22.69
CA LEU A 687 18.31 20.84 22.72
C LEU A 687 19.82 20.65 22.85
N GLN A 688 20.26 19.60 23.56
CA GLN A 688 21.66 19.17 23.56
C GLN A 688 22.17 18.87 22.14
N SER A 689 21.34 18.30 21.27
CA SER A 689 21.73 18.02 19.87
C SER A 689 22.04 19.30 19.11
N GLN A 690 21.21 20.32 19.25
CA GLN A 690 21.41 21.59 18.56
C GLN A 690 22.69 22.31 19.01
N TRP A 691 22.94 22.35 20.32
CA TRP A 691 24.17 22.93 20.85
C TRP A 691 25.42 22.15 20.47
N ARG A 692 25.35 20.81 20.34
CA ARG A 692 26.44 20.02 19.75
C ARG A 692 26.70 20.36 18.29
N ASN A 693 25.66 20.61 17.49
CA ASN A 693 25.82 21.04 16.10
C ASN A 693 26.56 22.39 16.04
N ILE A 694 26.19 23.33 16.92
CA ILE A 694 26.85 24.63 17.08
C ILE A 694 28.33 24.44 17.47
N ALA A 695 28.61 23.66 18.51
CA ALA A 695 29.98 23.41 18.96
C ALA A 695 30.83 22.73 17.88
N ARG A 696 30.27 21.77 17.13
CA ARG A 696 30.96 21.11 16.02
C ARG A 696 31.32 22.09 14.90
N ALA A 697 30.40 23.00 14.55
CA ALA A 697 30.68 24.05 13.57
C ALA A 697 31.76 25.02 14.07
N GLN A 698 31.71 25.44 15.33
CA GLN A 698 32.73 26.29 15.96
C GLN A 698 34.12 25.63 15.95
N ILE A 699 34.22 24.33 16.30
CA ILE A 699 35.47 23.56 16.23
C ILE A 699 36.02 23.55 14.79
N LEU A 700 35.19 23.34 13.78
CA LEU A 700 35.59 23.37 12.37
C LEU A 700 36.12 24.74 11.93
N LEU A 701 35.56 25.83 12.49
CA LEU A 701 35.97 27.20 12.21
C LEU A 701 37.21 27.63 13.01
N GLY A 702 37.64 26.85 14.00
CA GLY A 702 38.75 27.18 14.90
C GLY A 702 38.34 28.06 16.09
N GLU A 703 37.04 28.20 16.34
CA GLU A 703 36.48 28.93 17.48
C GLU A 703 36.44 28.02 18.72
N PHE A 704 37.62 27.64 19.22
CA PHE A 704 37.72 26.61 20.27
C PHE A 704 37.20 27.07 21.64
N GLU A 705 37.45 28.31 22.05
CA GLU A 705 36.99 28.84 23.34
C GLU A 705 35.46 28.82 23.51
N PRO A 706 34.65 29.37 22.57
CA PRO A 706 33.20 29.29 22.71
C PRO A 706 32.68 27.86 22.59
N ALA A 707 33.32 26.99 21.79
CA ALA A 707 32.93 25.58 21.70
C ALA A 707 33.18 24.82 23.02
N GLU A 708 34.28 25.11 23.72
CA GLU A 708 34.60 24.49 25.01
C GLU A 708 33.59 24.90 26.08
N ILE A 709 33.24 26.19 26.16
CA ILE A 709 32.20 26.70 27.07
C ILE A 709 30.87 25.96 26.84
N VAL A 710 30.42 25.88 25.59
CA VAL A 710 29.19 25.17 25.23
C VAL A 710 29.26 23.71 25.67
N LEU A 711 30.33 22.99 25.34
CA LEU A 711 30.43 21.56 25.63
C LEU A 711 30.53 21.25 27.12
N GLU A 712 31.17 22.10 27.92
CA GLU A 712 31.21 21.92 29.38
C GLU A 712 29.85 22.16 30.02
N GLU A 713 29.10 23.18 29.57
CA GLU A 713 27.71 23.40 30.00
C GLU A 713 26.81 22.20 29.62
N LEU A 714 26.97 21.67 28.39
CA LEU A 714 26.25 20.47 27.97
C LEU A 714 26.60 19.25 28.83
N ASN A 715 27.86 19.09 29.22
CA ASN A 715 28.29 18.00 30.11
C ASN A 715 27.73 18.13 31.53
N GLU A 716 27.69 19.34 32.08
CA GLU A 716 27.07 19.59 33.38
C GLU A 716 25.59 19.21 33.35
N ASN A 717 24.86 19.70 32.34
CA ASN A 717 23.46 19.34 32.13
C ASN A 717 23.25 17.83 31.93
N ALA A 718 24.10 17.19 31.12
CA ALA A 718 24.00 15.76 30.87
C ALA A 718 24.26 14.92 32.13
N ARG A 719 25.17 15.35 33.02
CA ARG A 719 25.41 14.70 34.31
C ARG A 719 24.23 14.89 35.26
N ASN A 720 23.70 16.12 35.35
CA ASN A 720 22.57 16.45 36.22
C ASN A 720 21.30 15.68 35.84
N LEU A 721 21.01 15.58 34.54
CA LEU A 721 19.83 14.92 33.98
C LEU A 721 20.05 13.43 33.66
N ARG A 722 21.24 12.91 33.94
CA ARG A 722 21.66 11.53 33.64
C ARG A 722 21.55 11.13 32.16
N LEU A 723 21.79 12.07 31.26
CA LEU A 723 21.81 11.86 29.80
C LEU A 723 23.15 11.25 29.36
N MET A 724 23.39 9.97 29.71
CA MET A 724 24.69 9.32 29.47
C MET A 724 25.05 9.22 27.98
N SER A 725 24.05 9.09 27.11
CA SER A 725 24.27 9.10 25.66
C SER A 725 24.74 10.46 25.16
N ASP A 726 24.19 11.56 25.71
CA ASP A 726 24.63 12.91 25.37
C ASP A 726 26.02 13.20 25.93
N LEU A 727 26.28 12.84 27.20
CA LEU A 727 27.60 12.98 27.82
C LEU A 727 28.68 12.29 26.96
N ASN A 728 28.43 11.09 26.45
CA ASN A 728 29.38 10.39 25.59
C ASN A 728 29.65 11.16 24.27
N ARG A 729 28.61 11.69 23.62
CA ARG A 729 28.76 12.51 22.40
C ARG A 729 29.52 13.81 22.66
N ASN A 730 29.23 14.47 23.78
CA ASN A 730 29.85 15.71 24.18
C ASN A 730 31.36 15.52 24.46
N LEU A 731 31.73 14.43 25.15
CA LEU A 731 33.13 14.07 25.40
C LEU A 731 33.91 13.81 24.10
N LEU A 732 33.28 13.21 23.08
CA LEU A 732 33.89 13.03 21.75
C LEU A 732 34.14 14.35 21.03
N LEU A 733 33.23 15.33 21.17
CA LEU A 733 33.44 16.66 20.62
C LEU A 733 34.51 17.45 21.39
N LEU A 734 34.57 17.33 22.73
CA LEU A 734 35.68 17.88 23.51
C LEU A 734 37.01 17.24 23.12
N ASN A 735 37.03 15.92 22.88
CA ASN A 735 38.22 15.24 22.38
C ASN A 735 38.70 15.87 21.06
N GLN A 736 37.78 16.04 20.11
CA GLN A 736 38.08 16.63 18.81
C GLN A 736 38.58 18.07 18.97
N LEU A 737 37.94 18.88 19.82
CA LEU A 737 38.35 20.25 20.15
C LEU A 737 39.78 20.28 20.67
N TYR A 738 40.08 19.52 21.73
CA TYR A 738 41.40 19.49 22.35
C TYR A 738 42.48 18.95 21.41
N TRP A 739 42.13 17.95 20.59
CA TRP A 739 43.06 17.41 19.62
C TRP A 739 43.48 18.45 18.57
N GLN A 740 42.51 19.22 18.04
CA GLN A 740 42.74 20.29 17.06
C GLN A 740 43.44 21.51 17.67
N ALA A 741 43.15 21.83 18.93
CA ALA A 741 43.81 22.89 19.67
C ALA A 741 45.23 22.53 20.15
N GLY A 742 45.70 21.29 19.91
CA GLY A 742 47.03 20.82 20.33
C GLY A 742 47.13 20.43 21.82
N ARG A 743 46.02 20.44 22.57
CA ARG A 743 45.93 20.07 24.00
C ARG A 743 45.88 18.55 24.18
N LYS A 744 46.99 17.87 23.89
CA LYS A 744 47.06 16.39 23.83
C LYS A 744 46.65 15.68 25.13
N ASN A 745 47.06 16.20 26.30
CA ASN A 745 46.73 15.61 27.59
C ASN A 745 45.22 15.68 27.88
N ASP A 746 44.58 16.82 27.56
CA ASP A 746 43.15 16.99 27.74
C ASP A 746 42.37 16.10 26.77
N ALA A 747 42.80 16.04 25.50
CA ALA A 747 42.20 15.14 24.50
C ALA A 747 42.25 13.68 24.97
N GLN A 748 43.40 13.22 25.47
CA GLN A 748 43.57 11.88 26.00
C GLN A 748 42.64 11.61 27.19
N ARG A 749 42.55 12.55 28.14
CA ARG A 749 41.71 12.43 29.35
C ARG A 749 40.24 12.23 28.99
N VAL A 750 39.69 13.08 28.12
CA VAL A 750 38.27 12.98 27.74
C VAL A 750 37.99 11.76 26.83
N LEU A 751 38.98 11.30 26.05
CA LEU A 751 38.85 10.05 25.27
C LEU A 751 38.76 8.82 26.16
N LEU A 752 39.54 8.77 27.24
CA LEU A 752 39.46 7.70 28.23
C LEU A 752 38.08 7.67 28.91
N GLU A 753 37.57 8.83 29.31
CA GLU A 753 36.21 8.95 29.88
C GLU A 753 35.13 8.49 28.88
N ALA A 754 35.25 8.89 27.60
CA ALA A 754 34.33 8.48 26.54
C ALA A 754 34.35 6.96 26.29
N LEU A 755 35.54 6.33 26.26
CA LEU A 755 35.70 4.88 26.11
C LEU A 755 35.07 4.11 27.28
N GLN A 756 35.33 4.57 28.51
CA GLN A 756 34.75 3.98 29.70
C GLN A 756 33.21 4.09 29.69
N LEU A 757 32.68 5.25 29.31
CA LEU A 757 31.23 5.46 29.20
C LEU A 757 30.62 4.63 28.06
N ALA A 758 31.36 4.39 26.99
CA ALA A 758 30.93 3.56 25.88
C ALA A 758 30.79 2.08 26.28
N ASN A 759 31.37 1.61 27.39
CA ASN A 759 31.05 0.30 27.94
C ASN A 759 29.61 0.19 28.42
N ARG A 760 29.00 1.31 28.85
CA ARG A 760 27.59 1.37 29.22
C ARG A 760 26.71 1.65 28.01
N THR A 761 27.03 2.70 27.25
CA THR A 761 26.19 3.12 26.11
C THR A 761 26.30 2.18 24.91
N GLY A 762 27.38 1.41 24.78
CA GLY A 762 27.62 0.56 23.62
C GLY A 762 28.02 1.32 22.35
N PHE A 763 28.32 2.63 22.44
CA PHE A 763 28.62 3.46 21.27
C PHE A 763 29.89 3.04 20.54
N ILE A 764 29.80 3.04 19.20
CA ILE A 764 30.91 2.77 18.28
C ILE A 764 30.91 3.82 17.16
N SER A 765 29.84 3.93 16.38
CA SER A 765 29.82 4.80 15.19
C SER A 765 30.05 6.28 15.51
N HIS A 766 29.70 6.73 16.72
CA HIS A 766 30.00 8.06 17.21
C HIS A 766 31.51 8.36 17.26
N PHE A 767 32.34 7.35 17.54
CA PHE A 767 33.81 7.47 17.45
C PHE A 767 34.27 7.38 16.00
N VAL A 768 33.63 6.52 15.19
CA VAL A 768 34.03 6.24 13.81
C VAL A 768 33.94 7.47 12.91
N ILE A 769 32.93 8.31 13.11
CA ILE A 769 32.74 9.54 12.31
C ILE A 769 33.82 10.60 12.54
N GLU A 770 34.60 10.53 13.64
CA GLU A 770 35.73 11.44 13.86
C GLU A 770 36.98 11.03 13.05
N GLY A 771 36.94 9.87 12.37
CA GLY A 771 37.88 9.47 11.33
C GLY A 771 39.34 9.36 11.81
N GLU A 772 40.26 9.91 11.02
CA GLU A 772 41.71 9.73 11.21
C GLU A 772 42.23 10.29 12.54
N ALA A 773 41.67 11.41 13.01
CA ALA A 773 42.04 11.99 14.29
C ALA A 773 41.76 11.01 15.45
N MET A 774 40.62 10.31 15.39
CA MET A 774 40.28 9.27 16.36
C MET A 774 41.16 8.03 16.19
N ALA A 775 41.41 7.58 14.96
CA ALA A 775 42.25 6.42 14.69
C ALA A 775 43.68 6.60 15.23
N GLN A 776 44.28 7.79 15.04
CA GLN A 776 45.60 8.11 15.56
C GLN A 776 45.64 8.05 17.09
N GLN A 777 44.66 8.65 17.76
CA GLN A 777 44.58 8.65 19.22
C GLN A 777 44.37 7.24 19.78
N LEU A 778 43.52 6.42 19.16
CA LEU A 778 43.30 5.04 19.58
C LEU A 778 44.54 4.18 19.37
N ARG A 779 45.27 4.33 18.27
CA ARG A 779 46.55 3.63 18.06
C ARG A 779 47.57 3.97 19.15
N GLN A 780 47.69 5.25 19.50
CA GLN A 780 48.56 5.70 20.58
C GLN A 780 48.16 5.07 21.92
N LEU A 781 46.88 5.09 22.28
CA LEU A 781 46.39 4.48 23.52
C LEU A 781 46.61 2.97 23.58
N ILE A 782 46.34 2.26 22.48
CA ILE A 782 46.52 0.80 22.40
C ILE A 782 47.99 0.43 22.55
N GLN A 783 48.91 1.19 21.94
CA GLN A 783 50.35 0.95 22.02
C GLN A 783 50.92 1.15 23.42
N LEU A 784 50.32 2.05 24.22
CA LEU A 784 50.73 2.28 25.61
C LEU A 784 50.43 1.09 26.53
N ASN A 785 49.52 0.17 26.14
CA ASN A 785 49.13 -1.03 26.91
C ASN A 785 48.70 -0.73 28.36
N THR A 786 48.09 0.43 28.60
CA THR A 786 47.64 0.88 29.93
C THR A 786 46.11 0.91 30.08
N LEU A 787 45.37 0.62 29.00
CA LEU A 787 43.91 0.59 29.03
C LEU A 787 43.38 -0.64 29.79
N PRO A 788 42.31 -0.50 30.60
CA PRO A 788 41.54 -1.63 31.10
C PRO A 788 41.07 -2.54 29.96
N GLU A 789 40.90 -3.84 30.24
CA GLU A 789 40.59 -4.86 29.21
C GLU A 789 39.36 -4.52 28.35
N LEU A 790 38.27 -4.06 28.98
CA LEU A 790 37.05 -3.69 28.26
C LEU A 790 37.26 -2.46 27.35
N ASP A 791 37.98 -1.45 27.85
CA ASP A 791 38.30 -0.23 27.10
C ASP A 791 39.24 -0.54 25.92
N GLN A 792 40.22 -1.42 26.15
CA GLN A 792 41.16 -1.90 25.13
C GLN A 792 40.41 -2.65 24.02
N HIS A 793 39.53 -3.60 24.38
CA HIS A 793 38.73 -4.34 23.40
C HIS A 793 37.83 -3.41 22.59
N ARG A 794 37.23 -2.41 23.25
CA ARG A 794 36.39 -1.40 22.59
C ARG A 794 37.19 -0.49 21.66
N ALA A 795 38.34 0.02 22.11
CA ALA A 795 39.25 0.81 21.29
C ALA A 795 39.69 0.03 20.04
N GLN A 796 40.05 -1.24 20.19
CA GLN A 796 40.39 -2.12 19.08
C GLN A 796 39.22 -2.38 18.13
N ARG A 797 37.99 -2.49 18.64
CA ARG A 797 36.79 -2.62 17.80
C ARG A 797 36.53 -1.35 17.02
N ILE A 798 36.52 -0.18 17.66
CA ILE A 798 36.34 1.12 17.00
C ILE A 798 37.41 1.34 15.94
N LEU A 799 38.68 1.07 16.26
CA LEU A 799 39.77 1.20 15.31
C LEU A 799 39.61 0.26 14.11
N ARG A 800 39.11 -0.98 14.33
CA ARG A 800 38.75 -1.90 13.24
C ARG A 800 37.67 -1.34 12.33
N GLU A 801 36.60 -0.77 12.90
CA GLU A 801 35.51 -0.15 12.13
C GLU A 801 36.00 1.08 11.33
N ILE A 802 36.77 1.98 11.96
CA ILE A 802 37.38 3.14 11.26
C ILE A 802 38.24 2.63 10.11
N ASN A 803 39.11 1.66 10.41
CA ASN A 803 39.97 1.05 9.42
C ASN A 803 39.19 0.26 8.37
N GLN A 804 37.93 -0.13 8.59
CA GLN A 804 37.08 -0.84 7.61
C GLN A 804 36.38 0.12 6.65
N HIS A 805 35.95 1.26 7.16
CA HIS A 805 35.10 2.21 6.44
C HIS A 805 35.89 3.36 5.80
N HIS A 806 36.92 3.91 6.45
CA HIS A 806 37.74 4.99 5.89
C HIS A 806 38.85 4.50 4.94
N ARG A 807 38.73 3.27 4.40
CA ARG A 807 39.77 2.59 3.60
C ARG A 807 40.09 3.23 2.25
N HIS A 808 39.19 4.05 1.71
CA HIS A 808 39.33 4.61 0.35
C HIS A 808 40.41 5.70 0.26
N LYS A 809 40.92 6.22 1.39
CA LYS A 809 42.05 7.17 1.42
C LYS A 809 43.42 6.52 1.67
N PHE A 810 43.48 5.22 1.94
CA PHE A 810 44.73 4.55 2.37
C PHE A 810 45.08 3.32 1.54
N ALA A 811 44.82 3.34 0.22
CA ALA A 811 45.64 2.55 -0.69
C ALA A 811 47.04 3.18 -0.69
N HIS A 812 47.88 2.84 0.30
CA HIS A 812 49.26 3.35 0.40
C HIS A 812 50.13 3.01 -0.81
N PHE A 813 49.64 2.21 -1.76
CA PHE A 813 50.30 1.81 -3.00
C PHE A 813 49.80 2.63 -4.19
N ASP A 814 49.67 3.95 -4.03
CA ASP A 814 49.41 4.88 -5.13
C ASP A 814 50.64 5.05 -6.04
N GLU A 815 50.50 5.72 -7.19
CA GLU A 815 51.60 5.88 -8.15
C GLU A 815 52.84 6.53 -7.52
N GLY A 816 52.64 7.52 -6.65
CA GLY A 816 53.73 8.22 -5.96
C GLY A 816 54.44 7.39 -4.88
N PHE A 817 53.75 6.45 -4.22
CA PHE A 817 54.39 5.45 -3.36
C PHE A 817 55.19 4.45 -4.18
N VAL A 818 54.62 3.91 -5.26
CA VAL A 818 55.25 2.88 -6.08
C VAL A 818 56.55 3.39 -6.71
N GLU A 819 56.57 4.64 -7.18
CA GLU A 819 57.77 5.27 -7.73
C GLU A 819 58.89 5.44 -6.69
N ARG A 820 58.53 5.93 -5.48
CA ARG A 820 59.49 6.07 -4.37
C ARG A 820 59.95 4.72 -3.83
N LEU A 821 59.07 3.73 -3.81
CA LEU A 821 59.41 2.36 -3.42
C LEU A 821 60.42 1.80 -4.41
N LEU A 822 60.16 1.81 -5.72
CA LEU A 822 61.06 1.20 -6.72
C LEU A 822 62.46 1.84 -6.75
N THR A 823 62.58 3.10 -6.34
CA THR A 823 63.85 3.85 -6.24
C THR A 823 64.56 3.69 -4.89
N HIS A 824 63.94 3.06 -3.89
CA HIS A 824 64.53 2.87 -2.56
C HIS A 824 65.65 1.81 -2.57
N PRO A 825 66.81 2.04 -1.91
CA PRO A 825 67.99 1.18 -2.03
C PRO A 825 67.79 -0.25 -1.49
N GLU A 826 66.96 -0.43 -0.46
CA GLU A 826 66.73 -1.72 0.22
C GLU A 826 65.55 -2.55 -0.32
N VAL A 827 65.00 -2.20 -1.49
CA VAL A 827 63.83 -2.90 -2.05
C VAL A 827 64.16 -4.35 -2.36
N PRO A 828 63.27 -5.31 -2.03
CA PRO A 828 63.46 -6.71 -2.37
C PRO A 828 63.73 -6.91 -3.87
N GLU A 829 64.78 -7.66 -4.19
CA GLU A 829 65.25 -7.89 -5.57
C GLU A 829 64.17 -8.54 -6.46
N LEU A 830 63.27 -9.33 -5.87
CA LEU A 830 62.11 -9.92 -6.55
C LEU A 830 61.17 -8.85 -7.15
N ILE A 831 60.97 -7.73 -6.47
CA ILE A 831 60.08 -6.64 -6.91
C ILE A 831 60.74 -5.83 -8.02
N ARG A 832 62.09 -5.74 -8.03
CA ARG A 832 62.86 -5.08 -9.11
C ARG A 832 62.93 -5.94 -10.37
N THR A 833 63.06 -7.26 -10.23
CA THR A 833 63.23 -8.20 -11.36
C THR A 833 61.91 -8.58 -12.03
N SER A 834 60.79 -8.56 -11.30
CA SER A 834 59.45 -8.80 -11.83
C SER A 834 58.43 -7.80 -11.26
N PRO A 835 58.37 -6.56 -11.81
CA PRO A 835 57.50 -5.52 -11.28
C PRO A 835 56.02 -5.89 -11.32
N LEU A 836 55.33 -5.57 -10.23
CA LEU A 836 53.86 -5.61 -10.18
C LEU A 836 53.31 -4.54 -11.11
N THR A 837 52.25 -4.88 -11.85
CA THR A 837 51.47 -3.92 -12.61
C THR A 837 50.75 -2.96 -11.68
N GLN A 838 50.35 -1.79 -12.18
CA GLN A 838 49.55 -0.82 -11.41
C GLN A 838 48.30 -1.47 -10.80
N ARG A 839 47.64 -2.37 -11.54
CA ARG A 839 46.46 -3.08 -11.07
C ARG A 839 46.78 -4.08 -9.96
N GLU A 840 47.92 -4.75 -10.03
CA GLU A 840 48.38 -5.66 -8.97
C GLU A 840 48.79 -4.89 -7.71
N TRP A 841 49.35 -3.68 -7.83
CA TRP A 841 49.60 -2.78 -6.69
C TRP A 841 48.30 -2.33 -6.01
N GLN A 842 47.30 -1.92 -6.79
CA GLN A 842 45.97 -1.58 -6.28
C GLN A 842 45.35 -2.79 -5.56
N VAL A 843 45.41 -3.97 -6.16
CA VAL A 843 44.92 -5.22 -5.55
C VAL A 843 45.69 -5.56 -4.27
N LEU A 844 47.02 -5.40 -4.23
CA LEU A 844 47.82 -5.62 -3.02
C LEU A 844 47.45 -4.63 -1.90
N GLY A 845 47.23 -3.37 -2.24
CA GLY A 845 46.77 -2.34 -1.31
C GLY A 845 45.39 -2.65 -0.73
N LEU A 846 44.44 -3.06 -1.56
CA LEU A 846 43.12 -3.48 -1.09
C LEU A 846 43.17 -4.80 -0.30
N ILE A 847 44.10 -5.71 -0.63
CA ILE A 847 44.34 -6.92 0.16
C ILE A 847 44.87 -6.58 1.55
N TYR A 848 45.86 -5.69 1.61
CA TYR A 848 46.44 -5.17 2.85
C TYR A 848 45.38 -4.47 3.70
N SER A 849 44.54 -3.67 3.06
CA SER A 849 43.35 -3.05 3.64
C SER A 849 42.21 -4.06 3.87
N GLY A 850 42.42 -5.37 3.84
CA GLY A 850 41.43 -6.34 4.31
C GLY A 850 40.15 -6.50 3.46
N TYR A 851 40.12 -6.07 2.19
CA TYR A 851 38.95 -6.23 1.31
C TYR A 851 38.76 -7.69 0.86
N SER A 852 37.53 -8.21 0.86
CA SER A 852 37.22 -9.51 0.24
C SER A 852 37.40 -9.46 -1.29
N ASN A 853 37.49 -10.62 -1.96
CA ASN A 853 37.64 -10.64 -3.43
C ASN A 853 36.46 -9.97 -4.15
N GLU A 854 35.26 -10.06 -3.60
CA GLU A 854 34.06 -9.40 -4.13
C GLU A 854 34.10 -7.89 -3.90
N GLN A 855 34.58 -7.45 -2.74
CA GLN A 855 34.77 -6.04 -2.44
C GLN A 855 35.86 -5.41 -3.34
N ILE A 856 36.97 -6.12 -3.58
CA ILE A 856 38.00 -5.67 -4.54
C ILE A 856 37.42 -5.57 -5.96
N ALA A 857 36.54 -6.50 -6.35
CA ALA A 857 35.92 -6.51 -7.67
C ALA A 857 34.98 -5.32 -7.87
N ALA A 858 34.15 -5.03 -6.86
CA ALA A 858 33.28 -3.86 -6.83
C ALA A 858 34.09 -2.55 -6.86
N GLU A 859 35.10 -2.43 -5.98
CA GLU A 859 35.96 -1.25 -5.87
C GLU A 859 36.68 -0.93 -7.18
N LEU A 860 37.17 -1.96 -7.86
CA LEU A 860 37.92 -1.82 -9.10
C LEU A 860 37.00 -1.82 -10.34
N ALA A 861 35.68 -1.89 -10.18
CA ALA A 861 34.69 -1.97 -11.27
C ALA A 861 35.00 -3.07 -12.30
N VAL A 862 35.34 -4.28 -11.81
CA VAL A 862 35.67 -5.45 -12.63
C VAL A 862 35.00 -6.71 -12.10
N ALA A 863 34.91 -7.77 -12.91
CA ALA A 863 34.36 -9.04 -12.46
C ALA A 863 35.23 -9.72 -11.38
N ALA A 864 34.60 -10.45 -10.45
CA ALA A 864 35.31 -11.20 -9.40
C ALA A 864 36.29 -12.25 -9.96
N THR A 865 36.02 -12.79 -11.15
CA THR A 865 36.93 -13.69 -11.89
C THR A 865 38.22 -12.98 -12.32
N THR A 866 38.13 -11.71 -12.72
CA THR A 866 39.27 -10.87 -13.07
C THR A 866 40.15 -10.61 -11.85
N ILE A 867 39.54 -10.34 -10.69
CA ILE A 867 40.29 -10.18 -9.43
C ILE A 867 41.03 -11.45 -9.03
N LYS A 868 40.40 -12.63 -9.12
CA LYS A 868 41.09 -13.92 -8.86
C LYS A 868 42.34 -14.08 -9.73
N THR A 869 42.28 -13.62 -10.98
CA THR A 869 43.42 -13.66 -11.90
C THR A 869 44.54 -12.70 -11.46
N HIS A 870 44.22 -11.45 -11.10
CA HIS A 870 45.20 -10.50 -10.57
C HIS A 870 45.83 -10.98 -9.26
N ILE A 871 45.06 -11.57 -8.35
CA ILE A 871 45.56 -12.12 -7.09
C ILE A 871 46.53 -13.28 -7.35
N ARG A 872 46.20 -14.19 -8.27
CA ARG A 872 47.10 -15.30 -8.64
C ARG A 872 48.44 -14.79 -9.18
N ASN A 873 48.38 -13.82 -10.09
CA ASN A 873 49.60 -13.24 -10.69
C ASN A 873 50.41 -12.46 -9.65
N LEU A 874 49.75 -11.69 -8.78
CA LEU A 874 50.36 -11.00 -7.64
C LEU A 874 51.09 -11.98 -6.73
N TYR A 875 50.45 -13.09 -6.36
CA TYR A 875 51.04 -14.11 -5.47
C TYR A 875 52.24 -14.79 -6.10
N GLN A 876 52.15 -15.13 -7.39
CA GLN A 876 53.26 -15.69 -8.13
C GLN A 876 54.46 -14.73 -8.20
N LYS A 877 54.22 -13.44 -8.44
CA LYS A 877 55.27 -12.41 -8.52
C LYS A 877 55.89 -12.07 -7.17
N LEU A 878 55.12 -12.15 -6.08
CA LEU A 878 55.60 -11.92 -4.72
C LEU A 878 56.22 -13.18 -4.07
N GLY A 879 56.08 -14.35 -4.68
CA GLY A 879 56.57 -15.62 -4.11
C GLY A 879 55.78 -16.08 -2.88
N VAL A 880 54.50 -15.74 -2.79
CA VAL A 880 53.63 -16.05 -1.64
C VAL A 880 52.52 -17.05 -2.02
N ALA A 881 52.10 -17.88 -1.07
CA ALA A 881 51.06 -18.89 -1.29
C ALA A 881 49.71 -18.48 -0.70
N HIS A 882 49.73 -17.73 0.41
CA HIS A 882 48.52 -17.37 1.13
C HIS A 882 48.34 -15.86 1.24
N ARG A 883 47.07 -15.46 1.37
CA ARG A 883 46.67 -14.06 1.51
C ARG A 883 47.34 -13.37 2.69
N GLN A 884 47.51 -14.08 3.79
CA GLN A 884 48.17 -13.56 4.99
C GLN A 884 49.65 -13.26 4.76
N ASP A 885 50.33 -14.05 3.92
CA ASP A 885 51.72 -13.80 3.51
C ASP A 885 51.82 -12.53 2.64
N ALA A 886 50.85 -12.31 1.74
CA ALA A 886 50.77 -11.08 0.95
C ALA A 886 50.55 -9.83 1.82
N VAL A 887 49.74 -9.95 2.88
CA VAL A 887 49.55 -8.88 3.88
C VAL A 887 50.86 -8.60 4.63
N GLN A 888 51.59 -9.63 5.07
CA GLN A 888 52.89 -9.45 5.71
C GLN A 888 53.94 -8.82 4.78
N HIS A 889 53.93 -9.19 3.50
CA HIS A 889 54.78 -8.55 2.49
C HIS A 889 54.44 -7.07 2.32
N ALA A 890 53.16 -6.72 2.21
CA ALA A 890 52.72 -5.33 2.17
C ALA A 890 53.17 -4.54 3.42
N GLN A 891 53.06 -5.13 4.62
CA GLN A 891 53.56 -4.52 5.86
C GLN A 891 55.06 -4.23 5.84
N LYS A 892 55.88 -5.18 5.33
CA LYS A 892 57.33 -4.97 5.21
C LYS A 892 57.66 -3.81 4.27
N LEU A 893 56.96 -3.71 3.14
CA LEU A 893 57.16 -2.63 2.16
C LEU A 893 56.77 -1.26 2.75
N LEU A 894 55.66 -1.20 3.48
CA LEU A 894 55.22 0.03 4.15
C LEU A 894 56.20 0.46 5.24
N LYS A 895 56.67 -0.47 6.06
CA LYS A 895 57.67 -0.22 7.11
C LYS A 895 58.98 0.31 6.53
N MET A 896 59.44 -0.24 5.41
CA MET A 896 60.65 0.21 4.71
C MET A 896 60.53 1.67 4.23
N MET A 897 59.33 2.09 3.84
CA MET A 897 59.04 3.45 3.37
C MET A 897 58.69 4.43 4.50
N GLY A 898 58.90 4.05 5.76
CA GLY A 898 58.65 4.90 6.94
C GLY A 898 57.18 5.00 7.36
N TYR A 899 56.28 4.19 6.79
CA TYR A 899 54.90 4.09 7.25
C TYR A 899 54.84 3.17 8.49
N GLY A 900 54.41 3.72 9.63
CA GLY A 900 54.25 2.96 10.88
C GLY A 900 53.09 1.96 10.76
N VAL A 901 53.39 0.68 10.96
CA VAL A 901 52.42 -0.43 10.99
C VAL A 901 51.72 -0.48 12.34
#